data_AF-A0A6J8EGT2-F1
#
_entry.id   AF-A0A6J8EGT2-F1
#
_cell.length_a   1.000
_cell.length_b   1.000
_cell.length_c   1.000
_cell.angle_alpha   90.00
_cell.angle_beta   90.00
_cell.angle_gamma   90.00
#
_symmetry.space_group_name_H-M   'P 1'
#
loop_
_entity.id
_entity.type
_entity.pdbx_description
1 polymer ?
#
loop_
_entity_poly.entity_id
_entity_poly.type
_entity_poly.pdbx_seq_one_letter_code
_entity_poly.pdbx_strand_id
1 'polypeptide(L)'
;MLYLNTKASEISGFCDLFDCFPLLCKLYHDNPELDIIDFFQNPFSVYEAEIDMFLKKRHHTKFCALALCVMFNNKLKVEMLTEQVNEETQTIIENTCEACKLHRGTSRLVLQDELDSLTDTFIKKEQNIYKILHDKIFDFLAKIYGQKIIHCLIRNADIDLIKERFLLEKKTTWINLIPSEYHHMYIERMIHDWSRGKVQVVFSNMYMKTPQFRQKFLSHFEKLPTSYKRKLAYICDKHKPLKKSDNWCICSIDNCLKQIDDDNDTYDTALFQCCYLGDISLVKWCFKLGVDLNMCTHSGRSPITIACKHGHTEIVKMLLDIGVDYNNCDSKYQSPVMKAYEHGHTKIVKIMLDRGVDYNKCDGKDQSPVMMACEYGHKKIVKMLLDRGADYDKCDNCGQSPVIKACKRGHTKIVNMLLNKGADYNKCDINDESPLLTACWHGYTHIVKMLLDKRTNYNACNKQGQSPLTMACKCGNVEIVKMLLYIGADYSRCDQHGVSSLEQACRDGHTEIVKMLLDKGIDCFNCDWWGITPLMEASRHGNTEIVTILLDRGSDIDKCSIYGSSAMNFACGFGHTGIVKILLDRVVDCNKCYGFSNSPVMKACELGHTEILQMLLDKGADYNRYDEYGESLVMKACEHGYTEIVKILLDKRVDYEKCSI
;
A
#
# COMPACT_ATOMS: atom_id res chain seq x y z
N MET A 1 23.75 -35.76 12.34
CA MET A 1 24.29 -34.38 12.24
C MET A 1 25.57 -34.33 11.39
N LEU A 2 26.73 -34.75 11.90
CA LEU A 2 28.02 -34.69 11.17
C LEU A 2 28.04 -35.50 9.85
N TYR A 3 27.45 -36.70 9.82
CA TYR A 3 27.39 -37.55 8.63
C TYR A 3 26.44 -37.05 7.52
N LEU A 4 25.36 -36.35 7.91
CA LEU A 4 24.40 -35.76 6.98
C LEU A 4 24.90 -34.39 6.46
N ASN A 5 25.63 -33.64 7.27
CA ASN A 5 26.31 -32.39 6.84
C ASN A 5 27.35 -32.64 5.74
N THR A 6 28.03 -33.78 5.75
CA THR A 6 29.00 -34.15 4.69
C THR A 6 28.35 -34.58 3.37
N LYS A 7 27.05 -34.90 3.37
CA LYS A 7 26.26 -35.27 2.17
C LYS A 7 25.15 -34.26 1.82
N ALA A 8 25.06 -33.14 2.54
CA ALA A 8 24.02 -32.13 2.37
C ALA A 8 23.96 -31.53 0.96
N SER A 9 25.08 -31.58 0.21
CA SER A 9 25.15 -31.17 -1.20
C SER A 9 24.45 -32.12 -2.18
N GLU A 10 24.18 -33.37 -1.79
CA GLU A 10 23.57 -34.42 -2.63
C GLU A 10 22.05 -34.54 -2.42
N ILE A 11 21.49 -33.93 -1.37
CA ILE A 11 20.06 -34.00 -1.05
C ILE A 11 19.38 -32.68 -1.40
N SER A 12 18.85 -32.55 -2.62
CA SER A 12 18.02 -31.40 -2.99
C SER A 12 16.74 -31.40 -2.14
N GLY A 13 16.56 -30.40 -1.27
CA GLY A 13 15.37 -30.25 -0.42
C GLY A 13 15.58 -30.51 1.09
N PHE A 14 16.80 -30.81 1.52
CA PHE A 14 17.11 -31.00 2.95
C PHE A 14 16.83 -29.75 3.81
N CYS A 15 16.97 -28.56 3.23
CA CYS A 15 16.65 -27.28 3.88
C CYS A 15 15.17 -27.14 4.26
N ASP A 16 14.26 -27.78 3.52
CA ASP A 16 12.81 -27.70 3.75
C ASP A 16 12.31 -28.64 4.87
N LEU A 17 13.19 -29.41 5.52
CA LEU A 17 12.82 -30.40 6.55
C LEU A 17 13.48 -30.12 7.90
N PHE A 18 14.13 -28.97 8.05
CA PHE A 18 14.90 -28.60 9.24
C PHE A 18 14.05 -28.66 10.53
N ASP A 19 12.79 -28.22 10.45
CA ASP A 19 11.85 -28.24 11.59
C ASP A 19 11.41 -29.66 11.99
N CYS A 20 11.48 -30.63 11.07
CA CYS A 20 11.18 -32.04 11.33
C CYS A 20 12.43 -32.86 11.64
N PHE A 21 13.61 -32.27 11.56
CA PHE A 21 14.88 -32.99 11.59
C PHE A 21 15.11 -33.83 12.85
N PRO A 22 14.78 -33.35 14.08
CA PRO A 22 14.89 -34.17 15.29
C PRO A 22 14.01 -35.42 15.25
N LEU A 23 12.78 -35.27 14.72
CA LEU A 23 11.83 -36.37 14.57
C LEU A 23 12.27 -37.37 13.50
N LEU A 24 12.71 -36.88 12.34
CA LEU A 24 13.21 -37.74 11.27
C LEU A 24 14.42 -38.57 11.74
N CYS A 25 15.29 -37.98 12.58
CA CYS A 25 16.39 -38.71 13.20
C CYS A 25 15.90 -39.80 14.18
N LYS A 26 14.85 -39.53 14.95
CA LYS A 26 14.21 -40.52 15.84
C LYS A 26 13.57 -41.66 15.06
N LEU A 27 12.81 -41.34 14.01
CA LEU A 27 12.14 -42.34 13.16
C LEU A 27 13.12 -43.21 12.38
N TYR A 28 14.24 -42.63 11.91
CA TYR A 28 15.32 -43.41 11.31
C TYR A 28 16.01 -44.32 12.32
N HIS A 29 16.22 -43.84 13.55
CA HIS A 29 16.79 -44.66 14.63
C HIS A 29 15.92 -45.89 14.94
N ASP A 30 14.61 -45.72 14.92
CA ASP A 30 13.64 -46.79 15.16
C ASP A 30 13.46 -47.73 13.93
N ASN A 31 14.00 -47.37 12.76
CA ASN A 31 13.94 -48.16 11.51
C ASN A 31 15.30 -48.14 10.77
N PRO A 32 16.37 -48.71 11.37
CA PRO A 32 17.74 -48.55 10.89
C PRO A 32 18.03 -49.29 9.56
N GLU A 33 17.13 -50.18 9.15
CA GLU A 33 17.18 -50.94 7.90
C GLU A 33 16.86 -50.12 6.63
N LEU A 34 16.36 -48.88 6.76
CA LEU A 34 16.08 -48.00 5.63
C LEU A 34 17.35 -47.30 5.14
N ASP A 35 17.48 -47.07 3.83
CA ASP A 35 18.59 -46.28 3.29
C ASP A 35 18.48 -44.82 3.76
N ILE A 36 19.58 -44.29 4.31
CA ILE A 36 19.59 -42.95 4.90
C ILE A 36 19.35 -41.84 3.87
N ILE A 37 19.79 -42.01 2.62
CA ILE A 37 19.59 -40.98 1.59
C ILE A 37 18.15 -41.01 1.13
N ASP A 38 17.59 -42.18 0.82
CA ASP A 38 16.19 -42.34 0.40
C ASP A 38 15.22 -41.93 1.52
N PHE A 39 15.53 -42.25 2.78
CA PHE A 39 14.72 -41.87 3.94
C PHE A 39 14.61 -40.36 4.10
N PHE A 40 15.74 -39.63 4.04
CA PHE A 40 15.73 -38.18 4.20
C PHE A 40 15.30 -37.44 2.91
N GLN A 41 15.37 -38.08 1.73
CA GLN A 41 14.81 -37.56 0.48
C GLN A 41 13.29 -37.75 0.37
N ASN A 42 12.75 -38.85 0.91
CA ASN A 42 11.32 -39.17 0.85
C ASN A 42 10.83 -39.82 2.18
N PRO A 43 10.77 -39.06 3.28
CA PRO A 43 10.38 -39.59 4.59
C PRO A 43 8.89 -39.96 4.69
N PHE A 44 8.10 -39.62 3.67
CA PHE A 44 6.65 -39.83 3.64
C PHE A 44 6.26 -41.31 3.67
N SER A 45 7.08 -42.20 3.10
CA SER A 45 6.82 -43.65 3.12
C SER A 45 6.84 -44.21 4.54
N VAL A 46 7.66 -43.64 5.43
CA VAL A 46 7.76 -44.04 6.84
C VAL A 46 6.60 -43.48 7.66
N TYR A 47 6.25 -42.21 7.44
CA TYR A 47 5.04 -41.64 8.04
C TYR A 47 3.77 -42.41 7.60
N GLU A 48 3.72 -42.90 6.36
CA GLU A 48 2.63 -43.74 5.86
C GLU A 48 2.56 -45.07 6.59
N ALA A 49 3.70 -45.74 6.73
CA ALA A 49 3.80 -46.99 7.45
C ALA A 49 3.40 -46.83 8.93
N GLU A 50 3.81 -45.74 9.58
CA GLU A 50 3.50 -45.48 10.99
C GLU A 50 2.01 -45.18 11.21
N ILE A 51 1.39 -44.37 10.35
CA ILE A 51 -0.05 -44.11 10.42
C ILE A 51 -0.86 -45.36 10.06
N ASP A 52 -0.40 -46.16 9.09
CA ASP A 52 -0.99 -47.45 8.78
C ASP A 52 -0.86 -48.43 9.96
N MET A 53 0.24 -48.37 10.70
CA MET A 53 0.39 -49.14 11.93
C MET A 53 -0.64 -48.74 13.00
N PHE A 54 -0.99 -47.47 13.15
CA PHE A 54 -2.06 -47.06 14.08
C PHE A 54 -3.38 -47.76 13.74
N LEU A 55 -3.70 -47.88 12.45
CA LEU A 55 -4.91 -48.57 11.99
C LEU A 55 -4.82 -50.09 12.13
N LYS A 56 -3.67 -50.70 11.86
CA LYS A 56 -3.45 -52.16 12.00
C LYS A 56 -3.45 -52.61 13.47
N LYS A 57 -2.88 -51.80 14.36
CA LYS A 57 -2.79 -52.07 15.82
C LYS A 57 -4.02 -51.61 16.62
N ARG A 58 -5.10 -51.18 15.95
CA ARG A 58 -6.33 -50.66 16.57
C ARG A 58 -6.14 -49.42 17.47
N HIS A 59 -5.10 -48.62 17.25
CA HIS A 59 -4.93 -47.30 17.89
C HIS A 59 -5.79 -46.24 17.19
N HIS A 60 -7.09 -46.49 17.12
CA HIS A 60 -8.06 -45.61 16.46
C HIS A 60 -8.15 -44.23 17.15
N THR A 61 -7.82 -44.15 18.44
CA THR A 61 -7.74 -42.91 19.23
C THR A 61 -6.65 -41.96 18.73
N LYS A 62 -5.41 -42.46 18.53
CA LYS A 62 -4.30 -41.68 17.94
C LYS A 62 -4.58 -41.20 16.54
N PHE A 63 -5.15 -42.09 15.70
CA PHE A 63 -5.56 -41.74 14.35
C PHE A 63 -6.63 -40.64 14.36
N CYS A 64 -7.63 -40.74 15.24
CA CYS A 64 -8.66 -39.72 15.40
C CYS A 64 -8.11 -38.39 15.92
N ALA A 65 -7.18 -38.42 16.88
CA ALA A 65 -6.53 -37.23 17.42
C ALA A 65 -5.83 -36.42 16.31
N LEU A 66 -5.00 -37.09 15.49
CA LEU A 66 -4.34 -36.46 14.35
C LEU A 66 -5.34 -35.99 13.28
N ALA A 67 -6.42 -36.74 13.05
CA ALA A 67 -7.49 -36.32 12.15
C ALA A 67 -8.08 -34.98 12.60
N LEU A 68 -8.33 -34.78 13.91
CA LEU A 68 -8.86 -33.51 14.44
C LEU A 68 -7.93 -32.33 14.15
N CYS A 69 -6.60 -32.48 14.29
CA CYS A 69 -5.66 -31.42 13.93
C CYS A 69 -5.77 -31.01 12.45
N VAL A 70 -5.99 -31.98 11.56
CA VAL A 70 -6.24 -31.72 10.13
C VAL A 70 -7.61 -31.05 9.95
N MET A 71 -8.67 -31.59 10.54
CA MET A 71 -10.04 -31.08 10.41
C MET A 71 -10.19 -29.62 10.83
N PHE A 72 -9.46 -29.20 11.86
CA PHE A 72 -9.44 -27.81 12.34
C PHE A 72 -8.34 -26.94 11.71
N ASN A 73 -7.64 -27.42 10.67
CA ASN A 73 -6.62 -26.68 9.93
C ASN A 73 -5.58 -25.97 10.83
N ASN A 74 -4.97 -26.71 11.77
CA ASN A 74 -4.01 -26.18 12.77
C ASN A 74 -4.60 -25.13 13.75
N LYS A 75 -5.93 -25.07 13.91
CA LYS A 75 -6.63 -24.18 14.86
C LYS A 75 -7.26 -24.93 16.04
N LEU A 76 -6.87 -26.19 16.29
CA LEU A 76 -7.43 -26.99 17.39
C LEU A 76 -6.87 -26.51 18.74
N LYS A 77 -7.68 -25.79 19.50
CA LYS A 77 -7.34 -25.34 20.86
C LYS A 77 -7.55 -26.45 21.88
N VAL A 78 -6.74 -26.48 22.94
CA VAL A 78 -6.93 -27.39 24.09
C VAL A 78 -8.33 -27.24 24.70
N GLU A 79 -8.81 -26.00 24.82
CA GLU A 79 -10.15 -25.66 25.33
C GLU A 79 -11.28 -26.37 24.58
N MET A 80 -11.09 -26.66 23.28
CA MET A 80 -12.09 -27.35 22.46
C MET A 80 -12.27 -28.83 22.86
N LEU A 81 -11.32 -29.38 23.60
CA LEU A 81 -11.34 -30.75 24.11
C LEU A 81 -11.66 -30.80 25.62
N THR A 82 -11.39 -29.75 26.37
CA THR A 82 -11.58 -29.72 27.84
C THR A 82 -12.87 -29.05 28.29
N GLU A 83 -13.40 -28.09 27.54
CA GLU A 83 -14.53 -27.25 27.95
C GLU A 83 -15.84 -27.57 27.19
N GLN A 84 -16.94 -26.94 27.63
CA GLN A 84 -18.17 -26.94 26.84
C GLN A 84 -17.96 -26.08 25.59
N VAL A 85 -18.14 -26.69 24.43
CA VAL A 85 -17.96 -26.07 23.11
C VAL A 85 -19.30 -25.85 22.43
N ASN A 86 -19.31 -25.03 21.39
CA ASN A 86 -20.50 -24.86 20.55
C ASN A 86 -20.90 -26.17 19.82
N GLU A 87 -22.17 -26.29 19.43
CA GLU A 87 -22.69 -27.48 18.73
C GLU A 87 -21.89 -27.82 17.47
N GLU A 88 -21.36 -26.82 16.75
CA GLU A 88 -20.55 -27.05 15.54
C GLU A 88 -19.26 -27.80 15.85
N THR A 89 -18.49 -27.33 16.84
CA THR A 89 -17.23 -27.98 17.26
C THR A 89 -17.50 -29.38 17.79
N GLN A 90 -18.53 -29.54 18.61
CA GLN A 90 -18.94 -30.84 19.13
C GLN A 90 -19.28 -31.82 17.99
N THR A 91 -20.07 -31.37 17.01
CA THR A 91 -20.46 -32.19 15.85
C THR A 91 -19.24 -32.61 15.02
N ILE A 92 -18.26 -31.71 14.82
CA ILE A 92 -17.02 -32.04 14.09
C ILE A 92 -16.24 -33.13 14.82
N ILE A 93 -16.11 -33.02 16.15
CA ILE A 93 -15.40 -34.02 16.96
C ILE A 93 -16.11 -35.38 16.88
N GLU A 94 -17.41 -35.42 17.15
CA GLU A 94 -18.20 -36.67 17.15
C GLU A 94 -18.20 -37.36 15.79
N ASN A 95 -18.38 -36.60 14.70
CA ASN A 95 -18.34 -37.14 13.34
C ASN A 95 -16.94 -37.65 12.97
N THR A 96 -15.88 -36.99 13.45
CA THR A 96 -14.50 -37.43 13.22
C THR A 96 -14.21 -38.72 14.00
N CYS A 97 -14.69 -38.85 15.24
CA CYS A 97 -14.60 -40.08 16.01
C CYS A 97 -15.28 -41.24 15.29
N GLU A 98 -16.52 -41.05 14.85
CA GLU A 98 -17.26 -42.09 14.12
C GLU A 98 -16.56 -42.49 12.81
N ALA A 99 -16.09 -41.51 12.03
CA ALA A 99 -15.33 -41.77 10.81
C ALA A 99 -14.03 -42.56 11.06
N CYS A 100 -13.42 -42.37 12.23
CA CYS A 100 -12.24 -43.11 12.67
C CYS A 100 -12.56 -44.46 13.34
N LYS A 101 -13.83 -44.91 13.31
CA LYS A 101 -14.33 -46.14 13.95
C LYS A 101 -14.34 -46.12 15.49
N LEU A 102 -14.46 -44.93 16.08
CA LEU A 102 -14.68 -44.74 17.51
C LEU A 102 -16.16 -44.45 17.80
N HIS A 103 -16.55 -44.60 19.07
CA HIS A 103 -17.89 -44.21 19.51
C HIS A 103 -18.02 -42.67 19.51
N ARG A 104 -19.18 -42.11 19.13
CA ARG A 104 -19.37 -40.65 19.13
C ARG A 104 -19.13 -40.01 20.50
N GLY A 105 -19.47 -40.72 21.56
CA GLY A 105 -19.22 -40.32 22.95
C GLY A 105 -17.81 -40.62 23.48
N THR A 106 -16.81 -40.86 22.62
CA THR A 106 -15.42 -41.01 23.06
C THR A 106 -14.99 -39.78 23.86
N SER A 107 -14.39 -40.02 25.04
CA SER A 107 -13.95 -38.95 25.93
C SER A 107 -12.96 -38.02 25.22
N ARG A 108 -13.24 -36.71 25.26
CA ARG A 108 -12.37 -35.70 24.67
C ARG A 108 -11.03 -35.58 25.41
N LEU A 109 -11.01 -35.89 26.71
CA LEU A 109 -9.77 -35.98 27.49
C LEU A 109 -8.86 -37.09 26.96
N VAL A 110 -9.42 -38.23 26.54
CA VAL A 110 -8.63 -39.32 25.92
C VAL A 110 -8.02 -38.85 24.60
N LEU A 111 -8.75 -38.07 23.79
CA LEU A 111 -8.22 -37.51 22.55
C LEU A 111 -7.11 -36.48 22.82
N GLN A 112 -7.25 -35.69 23.90
CA GLN A 112 -6.22 -34.76 24.34
C GLN A 112 -4.95 -35.49 24.81
N ASP A 113 -5.09 -36.52 25.64
CA ASP A 113 -3.96 -37.33 26.12
C ASP A 113 -3.17 -37.93 24.95
N GLU A 114 -3.88 -38.38 23.91
CA GLU A 114 -3.25 -38.90 22.70
C GLU A 114 -2.54 -37.80 21.90
N LEU A 115 -3.10 -36.59 21.78
CA LEU A 115 -2.43 -35.43 21.18
C LEU A 115 -1.19 -35.03 21.96
N ASP A 116 -1.29 -34.94 23.28
CA ASP A 116 -0.14 -34.63 24.14
C ASP A 116 0.95 -35.71 23.99
N SER A 117 0.58 -36.99 23.83
CA SER A 117 1.54 -38.09 23.53
C SER A 117 2.21 -38.00 22.15
N LEU A 118 1.56 -37.33 21.19
CA LEU A 118 2.04 -37.14 19.81
C LEU A 118 2.77 -35.81 19.63
N THR A 119 2.88 -35.01 20.69
CA THR A 119 3.66 -33.77 20.68
C THR A 119 5.15 -34.10 20.47
N ASP A 120 5.83 -33.27 19.68
CA ASP A 120 7.23 -33.48 19.21
C ASP A 120 7.41 -34.67 18.26
N THR A 121 6.30 -35.28 17.82
CA THR A 121 6.26 -36.20 16.69
C THR A 121 5.47 -35.57 15.54
N PHE A 122 4.18 -35.86 15.39
CA PHE A 122 3.40 -35.32 14.29
C PHE A 122 2.95 -33.88 14.50
N ILE A 123 2.89 -33.43 15.76
CA ILE A 123 2.33 -32.15 16.15
C ILE A 123 3.21 -31.40 17.14
N LYS A 124 3.04 -30.09 17.22
CA LYS A 124 3.58 -29.19 18.23
C LYS A 124 2.45 -28.44 18.93
N LYS A 125 2.69 -28.08 20.19
CA LYS A 125 1.74 -27.33 21.02
C LYS A 125 2.26 -25.90 21.24
N GLU A 126 1.64 -24.92 20.60
CA GLU A 126 2.01 -23.50 20.72
C GLU A 126 0.83 -22.70 21.28
N GLN A 127 1.02 -21.97 22.38
CA GLN A 127 -0.01 -21.12 22.97
C GLN A 127 -1.37 -21.84 23.15
N ASN A 128 -1.36 -23.09 23.65
CA ASN A 128 -2.54 -23.96 23.80
C ASN A 128 -3.27 -24.33 22.49
N ILE A 129 -2.59 -24.25 21.33
CA ILE A 129 -3.08 -24.71 20.04
C ILE A 129 -2.22 -25.88 19.56
N TYR A 130 -2.86 -26.99 19.19
CA TYR A 130 -2.21 -28.10 18.52
C TYR A 130 -2.06 -27.80 17.03
N LYS A 131 -0.82 -27.82 16.54
CA LYS A 131 -0.47 -27.61 15.13
C LYS A 131 0.36 -28.78 14.62
N ILE A 132 0.13 -29.19 13.39
CA ILE A 132 0.99 -30.16 12.73
C ILE A 132 2.38 -29.54 12.55
N LEU A 133 3.42 -30.35 12.78
CA LEU A 133 4.79 -29.89 12.91
C LEU A 133 5.30 -29.13 11.67
N HIS A 134 4.87 -29.57 10.48
CA HIS A 134 5.34 -29.02 9.20
C HIS A 134 4.32 -29.17 8.08
N ASP A 135 4.34 -28.26 7.10
CA ASP A 135 3.36 -28.22 6.00
C ASP A 135 3.37 -29.48 5.14
N LYS A 136 4.55 -30.05 4.86
CA LYS A 136 4.63 -31.31 4.09
C LYS A 136 3.99 -32.50 4.85
N ILE A 137 4.09 -32.53 6.18
CA ILE A 137 3.43 -33.54 7.02
C ILE A 137 1.92 -33.27 7.02
N PHE A 138 1.51 -32.00 7.06
CA PHE A 138 0.11 -31.61 6.94
C PHE A 138 -0.49 -32.11 5.62
N ASP A 139 0.14 -31.79 4.49
CA ASP A 139 -0.33 -32.21 3.15
C ASP A 139 -0.44 -33.72 3.05
N PHE A 140 0.52 -34.43 3.62
CA PHE A 140 0.55 -35.87 3.69
C PHE A 140 -0.58 -36.45 4.56
N LEU A 141 -0.81 -35.91 5.75
CA LEU A 141 -1.93 -36.30 6.61
C LEU A 141 -3.26 -36.02 5.91
N ALA A 142 -3.42 -34.83 5.31
CA ALA A 142 -4.59 -34.46 4.52
C ALA A 142 -4.82 -35.44 3.36
N LYS A 143 -3.76 -35.95 2.71
CA LYS A 143 -3.84 -37.01 1.69
C LYS A 143 -4.41 -38.30 2.27
N ILE A 144 -3.84 -38.79 3.37
CA ILE A 144 -4.28 -40.04 4.00
C ILE A 144 -5.74 -39.94 4.45
N TYR A 145 -6.12 -38.87 5.14
CA TYR A 145 -7.50 -38.68 5.58
C TYR A 145 -8.44 -38.45 4.39
N GLY A 146 -7.98 -37.77 3.35
CA GLY A 146 -8.68 -37.62 2.07
C GLY A 146 -8.88 -38.94 1.31
N GLN A 147 -8.12 -39.99 1.62
CA GLN A 147 -8.36 -41.34 1.09
C GLN A 147 -9.24 -42.18 2.01
N LYS A 148 -9.07 -42.05 3.33
CA LYS A 148 -9.70 -42.95 4.31
C LYS A 148 -11.05 -42.47 4.85
N ILE A 149 -11.23 -41.16 5.03
CA ILE A 149 -12.42 -40.56 5.65
C ILE A 149 -12.92 -39.31 4.90
N ILE A 150 -12.81 -39.32 3.57
CA ILE A 150 -13.11 -38.17 2.71
C ILE A 150 -14.52 -37.58 2.92
N HIS A 151 -15.52 -38.43 3.17
CA HIS A 151 -16.89 -37.99 3.44
C HIS A 151 -16.98 -37.08 4.67
N CYS A 152 -16.26 -37.44 5.74
CA CYS A 152 -16.21 -36.66 6.97
C CYS A 152 -15.40 -35.38 6.74
N LEU A 153 -14.28 -35.48 6.05
CA LEU A 153 -13.41 -34.35 5.73
C LEU A 153 -14.18 -33.25 4.96
N ILE A 154 -14.86 -33.61 3.87
CA ILE A 154 -15.63 -32.65 3.07
C ILE A 154 -16.76 -32.01 3.88
N ARG A 155 -17.43 -32.77 4.75
CA ARG A 155 -18.60 -32.29 5.50
C ARG A 155 -18.27 -31.45 6.71
N ASN A 156 -17.13 -31.69 7.35
CA ASN A 156 -16.87 -31.17 8.70
C ASN A 156 -15.59 -30.35 8.81
N ALA A 157 -14.64 -30.46 7.87
CA ALA A 157 -13.38 -29.75 7.98
C ALA A 157 -13.55 -28.23 7.83
N ASP A 158 -12.55 -27.50 8.28
CA ASP A 158 -12.39 -26.09 7.97
C ASP A 158 -12.45 -25.92 6.43
N ILE A 159 -13.26 -24.97 5.98
CA ILE A 159 -13.44 -24.68 4.56
C ILE A 159 -12.16 -24.15 3.91
N ASP A 160 -11.31 -23.46 4.68
CA ASP A 160 -10.00 -22.99 4.22
C ASP A 160 -9.07 -24.18 3.94
N LEU A 161 -9.14 -25.26 4.74
CA LEU A 161 -8.40 -26.49 4.45
C LEU A 161 -8.76 -27.04 3.07
N ILE A 162 -10.05 -27.18 2.79
CA ILE A 162 -10.52 -27.76 1.52
C ILE A 162 -10.15 -26.83 0.35
N LYS A 163 -10.24 -25.51 0.56
CA LYS A 163 -9.88 -24.50 -0.44
C LYS A 163 -8.39 -24.48 -0.75
N GLU A 164 -7.52 -24.62 0.25
CA GLU A 164 -6.07 -24.46 0.12
C GLU A 164 -5.36 -25.75 -0.27
N ARG A 165 -5.80 -26.90 0.27
CA ARG A 165 -5.04 -28.16 0.19
C ARG A 165 -5.70 -29.26 -0.63
N PHE A 166 -6.93 -29.07 -1.08
CA PHE A 166 -7.65 -30.05 -1.92
C PHE A 166 -8.06 -29.43 -3.26
N LEU A 167 -7.87 -30.17 -4.36
CA LEU A 167 -8.32 -29.81 -5.71
C LEU A 167 -9.50 -30.68 -6.19
N LEU A 168 -10.36 -30.11 -7.02
CA LEU A 168 -11.41 -30.87 -7.72
C LEU A 168 -10.94 -31.46 -9.07
N GLU A 169 -9.85 -30.93 -9.62
CA GLU A 169 -9.32 -31.32 -10.95
C GLU A 169 -7.78 -31.40 -10.91
N LYS A 170 -7.21 -32.41 -11.58
CA LYS A 170 -5.76 -32.67 -11.55
C LYS A 170 -5.01 -31.64 -12.38
N LYS A 171 -4.22 -30.78 -11.73
CA LYS A 171 -3.32 -29.81 -12.39
C LYS A 171 -1.84 -30.19 -12.32
N THR A 172 -1.41 -30.97 -11.33
CA THR A 172 -0.03 -31.43 -11.13
C THR A 172 0.01 -32.81 -10.43
N THR A 173 1.19 -33.34 -10.17
CA THR A 173 1.42 -34.71 -9.64
C THR A 173 1.22 -34.87 -8.12
N TRP A 174 1.28 -33.79 -7.33
CA TRP A 174 1.24 -33.83 -5.85
C TRP A 174 0.15 -32.93 -5.26
N ILE A 175 -1.13 -33.26 -5.49
CA ILE A 175 -2.25 -32.53 -4.86
C ILE A 175 -3.37 -33.50 -4.43
N ASN A 176 -3.98 -33.26 -3.27
CA ASN A 176 -5.10 -34.02 -2.76
C ASN A 176 -6.34 -33.77 -3.63
N LEU A 177 -6.74 -34.76 -4.42
CA LEU A 177 -7.90 -34.65 -5.29
C LEU A 177 -9.15 -35.11 -4.56
N ILE A 178 -10.20 -34.30 -4.58
CA ILE A 178 -11.55 -34.74 -4.26
C ILE A 178 -12.07 -35.46 -5.52
N PRO A 179 -12.33 -36.78 -5.45
CA PRO A 179 -12.84 -37.50 -6.60
C PRO A 179 -14.21 -36.96 -7.04
N SER A 180 -14.49 -37.05 -8.34
CA SER A 180 -15.69 -36.45 -8.95
C SER A 180 -17.01 -36.92 -8.33
N GLU A 181 -17.04 -38.15 -7.79
CA GLU A 181 -18.18 -38.73 -7.07
C GLU A 181 -18.52 -37.97 -5.78
N TYR A 182 -17.56 -37.26 -5.16
CA TYR A 182 -17.77 -36.48 -3.94
C TYR A 182 -18.06 -34.99 -4.19
N HIS A 183 -18.05 -34.53 -5.44
CA HIS A 183 -18.33 -33.12 -5.75
C HIS A 183 -19.72 -32.68 -5.25
N HIS A 184 -20.71 -33.58 -5.26
CA HIS A 184 -22.05 -33.29 -4.74
C HIS A 184 -22.02 -32.96 -3.24
N MET A 185 -21.24 -33.70 -2.45
CA MET A 185 -21.10 -33.45 -1.01
C MET A 185 -20.41 -32.12 -0.74
N TYR A 186 -19.41 -31.76 -1.55
CA TYR A 186 -18.75 -30.47 -1.39
C TYR A 186 -19.68 -29.30 -1.73
N ILE A 187 -20.52 -29.47 -2.76
CA ILE A 187 -21.59 -28.53 -3.08
C ILE A 187 -22.60 -28.42 -1.92
N GLU A 188 -23.05 -29.55 -1.36
CA GLU A 188 -23.94 -29.57 -0.18
C GLU A 188 -23.32 -28.83 1.00
N ARG A 189 -22.03 -29.04 1.26
CA ARG A 189 -21.28 -28.31 2.29
C ARG A 189 -21.28 -26.80 2.02
N MET A 190 -20.98 -26.37 0.79
CA MET A 190 -21.00 -24.95 0.41
C MET A 190 -22.38 -24.32 0.58
N ILE A 191 -23.45 -25.03 0.24
CA ILE A 191 -24.84 -24.57 0.45
C ILE A 191 -25.13 -24.45 1.95
N HIS A 192 -24.69 -25.41 2.75
CA HIS A 192 -24.84 -25.38 4.19
C HIS A 192 -24.06 -24.22 4.83
N ASP A 193 -22.83 -23.96 4.40
CA ASP A 193 -22.03 -22.81 4.86
C ASP A 193 -22.68 -21.47 4.49
N TRP A 194 -23.28 -21.38 3.29
CA TRP A 194 -24.10 -20.22 2.93
C TRP A 194 -25.32 -20.11 3.86
N SER A 195 -26.00 -21.20 4.19
CA SER A 195 -27.13 -21.17 5.12
C SER A 195 -26.77 -20.68 6.53
N ARG A 196 -25.47 -20.70 6.88
CA ARG A 196 -24.91 -20.15 8.13
C ARG A 196 -24.37 -18.72 7.99
N GLY A 197 -24.56 -18.06 6.86
CA GLY A 197 -24.08 -16.71 6.62
C GLY A 197 -22.62 -16.60 6.18
N LYS A 198 -21.91 -17.73 5.94
CA LYS A 198 -20.50 -17.73 5.44
C LYS A 198 -20.43 -17.46 3.93
N VAL A 199 -21.15 -16.43 3.46
CA VAL A 199 -21.36 -16.10 2.05
C VAL A 199 -20.04 -15.81 1.32
N GLN A 200 -19.19 -14.99 1.92
CA GLN A 200 -17.88 -14.63 1.35
C GLN A 200 -17.05 -15.88 1.05
N VAL A 201 -17.03 -16.85 1.96
CA VAL A 201 -16.24 -18.07 1.82
C VAL A 201 -16.75 -18.92 0.64
N VAL A 202 -18.07 -19.08 0.52
CA VAL A 202 -18.71 -19.86 -0.54
C VAL A 202 -18.41 -19.28 -1.91
N PHE A 203 -18.62 -17.98 -2.09
CA PHE A 203 -18.49 -17.35 -3.40
C PHE A 203 -17.06 -16.90 -3.75
N SER A 204 -16.19 -16.63 -2.76
CA SER A 204 -14.75 -16.41 -3.01
C SER A 204 -13.98 -17.69 -3.32
N ASN A 205 -14.62 -18.84 -3.17
CA ASN A 205 -14.03 -20.14 -3.45
C ASN A 205 -13.52 -20.21 -4.91
N MET A 206 -12.27 -20.66 -5.08
CA MET A 206 -11.64 -20.73 -6.40
C MET A 206 -12.40 -21.61 -7.39
N TYR A 207 -13.11 -22.64 -6.93
CA TYR A 207 -13.91 -23.54 -7.79
C TYR A 207 -15.16 -22.87 -8.35
N MET A 208 -15.68 -21.84 -7.68
CA MET A 208 -16.75 -21.02 -8.25
C MET A 208 -16.27 -20.24 -9.48
N LYS A 209 -14.96 -20.13 -9.73
CA LYS A 209 -14.43 -19.56 -10.99
C LYS A 209 -14.45 -20.57 -12.15
N THR A 210 -14.62 -21.87 -11.87
CA THR A 210 -14.63 -22.93 -12.88
C THR A 210 -16.03 -23.14 -13.46
N PRO A 211 -16.26 -22.99 -14.79
CA PRO A 211 -17.60 -23.12 -15.39
C PRO A 211 -18.28 -24.47 -15.10
N GLN A 212 -17.52 -25.56 -15.13
CA GLN A 212 -18.03 -26.92 -14.94
C GLN A 212 -18.52 -27.14 -13.50
N PHE A 213 -17.74 -26.69 -12.51
CA PHE A 213 -18.14 -26.78 -11.11
C PHE A 213 -19.34 -25.88 -10.81
N ARG A 214 -19.36 -24.65 -11.33
CA ARG A 214 -20.53 -23.77 -11.21
C ARG A 214 -21.80 -24.41 -11.76
N GLN A 215 -21.72 -25.06 -12.92
CA GLN A 215 -22.88 -25.73 -13.49
C GLN A 215 -23.37 -26.87 -12.59
N LYS A 216 -22.45 -27.68 -12.03
CA LYS A 216 -22.80 -28.71 -11.05
C LYS A 216 -23.43 -28.11 -9.78
N PHE A 217 -22.84 -27.05 -9.23
CA PHE A 217 -23.36 -26.32 -8.08
C PHE A 217 -24.78 -25.81 -8.33
N LEU A 218 -25.01 -25.15 -9.47
CA LEU A 218 -26.32 -24.66 -9.88
C LEU A 218 -27.33 -25.80 -10.07
N SER A 219 -26.94 -26.89 -10.74
CA SER A 219 -27.82 -28.05 -10.96
C SER A 219 -28.24 -28.74 -9.66
N HIS A 220 -27.36 -28.78 -8.66
CA HIS A 220 -27.67 -29.33 -7.35
C HIS A 220 -28.57 -28.37 -6.57
N PHE A 221 -28.26 -27.08 -6.60
CA PHE A 221 -29.09 -26.07 -5.95
C PHE A 221 -30.52 -26.05 -6.51
N GLU A 222 -30.70 -26.17 -7.83
CA GLU A 222 -32.02 -26.17 -8.47
C GLU A 222 -32.95 -27.25 -7.90
N LYS A 223 -32.39 -28.40 -7.51
CA LYS A 223 -33.10 -29.52 -6.87
C LYS A 223 -33.53 -29.24 -5.43
N LEU A 224 -32.99 -28.20 -4.78
CA LEU A 224 -33.36 -27.85 -3.41
C LEU A 224 -34.83 -27.38 -3.32
N PRO A 225 -35.50 -27.62 -2.17
CA PRO A 225 -36.85 -27.13 -1.94
C PRO A 225 -36.95 -25.61 -2.09
N THR A 226 -38.04 -25.11 -2.67
CA THR A 226 -38.27 -23.67 -2.89
C THR A 226 -38.21 -22.87 -1.58
N SER A 227 -38.69 -23.43 -0.47
CA SER A 227 -38.60 -22.81 0.86
C SER A 227 -37.16 -22.61 1.32
N TYR A 228 -36.29 -23.59 1.09
CA TYR A 228 -34.87 -23.51 1.45
C TYR A 228 -34.10 -22.53 0.54
N LYS A 229 -34.40 -22.53 -0.77
CA LYS A 229 -33.86 -21.53 -1.71
C LYS A 229 -34.22 -20.10 -1.30
N ARG A 230 -35.46 -19.87 -0.86
CA ARG A 230 -35.90 -18.57 -0.31
C ARG A 230 -35.16 -18.19 0.98
N LYS A 231 -34.90 -19.15 1.88
CA LYS A 231 -34.10 -18.91 3.09
C LYS A 231 -32.67 -18.46 2.74
N LEU A 232 -32.04 -19.09 1.75
CA LEU A 232 -30.70 -18.72 1.28
C LEU A 232 -30.69 -17.33 0.60
N ALA A 233 -31.73 -17.01 -0.17
CA ALA A 233 -31.92 -15.68 -0.75
C ALA A 233 -32.12 -14.61 0.34
N TYR A 234 -32.86 -14.91 1.41
CA TYR A 234 -33.03 -13.99 2.54
C TYR A 234 -31.72 -13.68 3.26
N ILE A 235 -30.82 -14.65 3.42
CA ILE A 235 -29.47 -14.42 3.98
C ILE A 235 -28.68 -13.41 3.13
N CYS A 236 -29.06 -13.21 1.87
CA CYS A 236 -28.49 -12.19 1.00
C CYS A 236 -29.14 -10.80 1.20
N ASP A 237 -30.38 -10.72 1.64
CA ASP A 237 -31.19 -9.50 1.60
C ASP A 237 -31.38 -8.89 3.00
N LYS A 238 -30.31 -8.29 3.56
CA LYS A 238 -30.30 -7.74 4.94
C LYS A 238 -31.33 -6.61 5.22
N HIS A 239 -32.32 -6.33 4.36
CA HIS A 239 -33.35 -5.30 4.61
C HIS A 239 -34.82 -5.76 4.33
N LYS A 240 -35.40 -6.47 5.32
CA LYS A 240 -36.84 -6.63 5.70
C LYS A 240 -37.80 -7.46 4.80
N PRO A 241 -38.87 -8.07 5.38
CA PRO A 241 -39.13 -9.50 5.27
C PRO A 241 -40.47 -9.90 4.62
N LEU A 242 -40.62 -11.22 4.43
CA LEU A 242 -41.83 -11.99 4.09
C LEU A 242 -43.13 -11.44 4.71
N LYS A 243 -44.21 -11.37 3.91
CA LYS A 243 -45.58 -11.34 4.46
C LYS A 243 -46.00 -12.75 4.89
N LYS A 244 -46.10 -12.91 6.22
CA LYS A 244 -46.88 -13.84 7.07
C LYS A 244 -47.03 -15.31 6.61
N SER A 245 -46.13 -16.16 7.08
CA SER A 245 -46.38 -17.08 8.22
C SER A 245 -45.22 -18.06 8.31
N ASP A 246 -44.38 -17.90 9.33
CA ASP A 246 -43.83 -18.98 10.18
C ASP A 246 -42.53 -18.52 10.83
N ASN A 247 -42.69 -18.19 12.12
CA ASN A 247 -41.63 -18.00 13.09
C ASN A 247 -40.88 -19.32 13.29
N TRP A 248 -39.56 -19.31 13.12
CA TRP A 248 -38.67 -20.09 13.99
C TRP A 248 -37.23 -19.56 13.96
N CYS A 249 -36.76 -19.20 15.15
CA CYS A 249 -35.40 -18.83 15.58
C CYS A 249 -34.78 -17.52 15.08
N ILE A 250 -35.18 -16.45 15.75
CA ILE A 250 -34.38 -15.26 16.03
C ILE A 250 -33.56 -15.56 17.29
N CYS A 251 -32.27 -15.82 17.11
CA CYS A 251 -31.16 -15.48 18.02
C CYS A 251 -29.85 -15.75 17.28
N SER A 252 -28.90 -14.81 17.35
CA SER A 252 -27.53 -14.86 16.78
C SER A 252 -27.25 -14.36 15.36
N ILE A 253 -27.95 -13.34 14.87
CA ILE A 253 -27.40 -12.48 13.79
C ILE A 253 -27.27 -11.01 14.23
N ASP A 254 -28.03 -10.57 15.22
CA ASP A 254 -27.96 -9.18 15.73
C ASP A 254 -26.66 -8.86 16.50
N ASN A 255 -25.98 -9.87 17.07
CA ASN A 255 -24.70 -9.67 17.78
C ASN A 255 -23.46 -9.82 16.88
N CYS A 256 -23.57 -10.42 15.68
CA CYS A 256 -22.47 -10.47 14.71
C CYS A 256 -22.41 -9.22 13.80
N LEU A 257 -23.40 -8.34 13.89
CA LEU A 257 -23.49 -7.11 13.09
C LEU A 257 -22.88 -5.87 13.77
N LYS A 258 -22.21 -6.02 14.92
CA LYS A 258 -21.57 -4.91 15.65
C LYS A 258 -20.04 -4.87 15.62
N GLN A 259 -19.39 -5.64 14.75
CA GLN A 259 -17.95 -5.48 14.50
C GLN A 259 -17.65 -5.63 13.01
N ILE A 260 -17.79 -4.54 12.25
CA ILE A 260 -16.99 -4.32 11.05
C ILE A 260 -16.57 -2.85 11.11
N ASP A 261 -15.39 -2.63 11.67
CA ASP A 261 -14.65 -1.38 11.56
C ASP A 261 -14.19 -1.15 10.12
N ASP A 262 -13.99 0.13 9.87
CA ASP A 262 -13.66 0.87 8.67
C ASP A 262 -12.74 0.20 7.61
N ASP A 263 -13.01 0.57 6.36
CA ASP A 263 -12.12 0.53 5.18
C ASP A 263 -11.74 -0.80 4.52
N ASN A 264 -12.31 -1.94 4.93
CA ASN A 264 -12.34 -3.14 4.08
C ASN A 264 -13.75 -3.37 3.56
N ASP A 265 -13.99 -3.05 2.28
CA ASP A 265 -15.22 -3.38 1.55
C ASP A 265 -15.45 -4.91 1.48
N THR A 266 -15.81 -5.56 2.59
CA THR A 266 -16.24 -6.96 2.57
C THR A 266 -17.64 -7.00 1.98
N TYR A 267 -17.76 -7.60 0.80
CA TYR A 267 -19.03 -7.79 0.09
C TYR A 267 -19.84 -8.91 0.77
N ASP A 268 -20.43 -8.63 1.93
CA ASP A 268 -21.10 -9.62 2.78
C ASP A 268 -22.32 -10.30 2.14
N THR A 269 -22.82 -9.79 1.01
CA THR A 269 -23.95 -10.38 0.26
C THR A 269 -23.48 -11.14 -0.98
N ALA A 270 -24.17 -12.24 -1.30
CA ALA A 270 -23.88 -13.06 -2.47
C ALA A 270 -23.92 -12.26 -3.77
N LEU A 271 -24.94 -11.39 -3.94
CA LEU A 271 -25.07 -10.54 -5.11
C LEU A 271 -23.88 -9.58 -5.30
N PHE A 272 -23.44 -8.91 -4.24
CA PHE A 272 -22.26 -8.04 -4.30
C PHE A 272 -21.00 -8.83 -4.64
N GLN A 273 -20.80 -10.01 -4.04
CA GLN A 273 -19.66 -10.86 -4.35
C GLN A 273 -19.71 -11.40 -5.79
N CYS A 274 -20.89 -11.75 -6.31
CA CYS A 274 -21.07 -12.15 -7.70
C CYS A 274 -20.75 -11.01 -8.67
N CYS A 275 -21.19 -9.79 -8.34
CA CYS A 275 -20.85 -8.58 -9.10
C CYS A 275 -19.37 -8.25 -9.02
N TYR A 276 -18.72 -8.46 -7.87
CA TYR A 276 -17.27 -8.31 -7.70
C TYR A 276 -16.49 -9.29 -8.58
N LEU A 277 -16.89 -10.56 -8.57
CA LEU A 277 -16.25 -11.63 -9.33
C LEU A 277 -16.49 -11.56 -10.85
N GLY A 278 -17.54 -10.87 -11.29
CA GLY A 278 -17.89 -10.77 -12.70
C GLY A 278 -18.69 -11.94 -13.24
N ASP A 279 -19.31 -12.75 -12.36
CA ASP A 279 -20.07 -13.92 -12.80
C ASP A 279 -21.52 -13.57 -13.11
N ILE A 280 -21.78 -13.28 -14.39
CA ILE A 280 -23.12 -13.00 -14.89
C ILE A 280 -24.12 -14.14 -14.66
N SER A 281 -23.67 -15.40 -14.61
CA SER A 281 -24.57 -16.55 -14.41
C SER A 281 -25.10 -16.57 -12.99
N LEU A 282 -24.24 -16.26 -12.02
CA LEU A 282 -24.63 -16.13 -10.63
C LEU A 282 -25.50 -14.88 -10.38
N VAL A 283 -25.21 -13.76 -11.05
CA VAL A 283 -26.06 -12.56 -10.98
C VAL A 283 -27.46 -12.81 -11.55
N LYS A 284 -27.57 -13.44 -12.74
CA LYS A 284 -28.86 -13.88 -13.33
C LYS A 284 -29.67 -14.70 -12.34
N TRP A 285 -28.96 -15.52 -11.60
CA TRP A 285 -29.56 -16.46 -10.70
C TRP A 285 -30.01 -15.80 -9.39
N CYS A 286 -29.24 -14.87 -8.82
CA CYS A 286 -29.70 -14.01 -7.72
C CYS A 286 -31.00 -13.29 -8.11
N PHE A 287 -31.08 -12.76 -9.34
CA PHE A 287 -32.29 -12.15 -9.87
C PHE A 287 -33.47 -13.13 -9.94
N LYS A 288 -33.27 -14.36 -10.46
CA LYS A 288 -34.32 -15.40 -10.49
C LYS A 288 -34.84 -15.80 -9.10
N LEU A 289 -34.02 -15.69 -8.08
CA LEU A 289 -34.40 -15.97 -6.69
C LEU A 289 -35.18 -14.83 -6.02
N GLY A 290 -35.34 -13.69 -6.71
CA GLY A 290 -36.03 -12.51 -6.17
C GLY A 290 -35.18 -11.71 -5.19
N VAL A 291 -33.84 -11.81 -5.26
CA VAL A 291 -32.94 -10.93 -4.50
C VAL A 291 -33.10 -9.49 -5.02
N ASP A 292 -33.24 -8.52 -4.12
CA ASP A 292 -33.29 -7.11 -4.50
C ASP A 292 -31.96 -6.67 -5.15
N LEU A 293 -32.04 -6.26 -6.41
CA LEU A 293 -30.89 -5.78 -7.16
C LEU A 293 -30.54 -4.31 -6.87
N ASN A 294 -31.41 -3.57 -6.18
CA ASN A 294 -31.19 -2.19 -5.76
C ASN A 294 -30.63 -2.06 -4.34
N MET A 295 -30.35 -3.18 -3.66
CA MET A 295 -29.78 -3.15 -2.32
C MET A 295 -28.48 -2.35 -2.26
N CYS A 296 -28.19 -1.74 -1.11
CA CYS A 296 -26.99 -0.94 -0.90
C CYS A 296 -26.17 -1.45 0.28
N THR A 297 -24.84 -1.32 0.20
CA THR A 297 -23.95 -1.47 1.35
C THR A 297 -24.16 -0.33 2.36
N HIS A 298 -23.58 -0.46 3.56
CA HIS A 298 -23.49 0.63 4.54
C HIS A 298 -22.86 1.90 3.96
N SER A 299 -21.91 1.76 3.03
CA SER A 299 -21.29 2.84 2.27
C SER A 299 -22.13 3.35 1.09
N GLY A 300 -23.38 2.88 0.92
CA GLY A 300 -24.29 3.33 -0.13
C GLY A 300 -24.01 2.74 -1.52
N ARG A 301 -23.18 1.70 -1.64
CA ARG A 301 -22.84 1.11 -2.95
C ARG A 301 -23.85 0.05 -3.34
N SER A 302 -24.38 0.13 -4.57
CA SER A 302 -25.30 -0.86 -5.13
C SER A 302 -24.57 -1.91 -6.00
N PRO A 303 -25.20 -3.05 -6.33
CA PRO A 303 -24.59 -4.10 -7.17
C PRO A 303 -24.05 -3.55 -8.49
N ILE A 304 -24.78 -2.61 -9.11
CA ILE A 304 -24.33 -1.95 -10.33
C ILE A 304 -23.11 -1.06 -10.09
N THR A 305 -22.97 -0.39 -8.92
CA THR A 305 -21.74 0.33 -8.54
C THR A 305 -20.53 -0.61 -8.51
N ILE A 306 -20.68 -1.81 -7.95
CA ILE A 306 -19.59 -2.81 -7.89
C ILE A 306 -19.25 -3.33 -9.28
N ALA A 307 -20.25 -3.66 -10.09
CA ALA A 307 -20.03 -4.09 -11.47
C ALA A 307 -19.35 -3.00 -12.32
N CYS A 308 -19.70 -1.72 -12.11
CA CYS A 308 -19.06 -0.58 -12.76
C CYS A 308 -17.61 -0.40 -12.32
N LYS A 309 -17.32 -0.48 -11.01
CA LYS A 309 -15.95 -0.37 -10.47
C LYS A 309 -15.01 -1.42 -11.07
N HIS A 310 -15.48 -2.66 -11.19
CA HIS A 310 -14.68 -3.81 -11.64
C HIS A 310 -14.74 -4.09 -13.14
N GLY A 311 -15.51 -3.32 -13.93
CA GLY A 311 -15.47 -3.42 -15.39
C GLY A 311 -16.32 -4.52 -16.01
N HIS A 312 -17.27 -5.07 -15.26
CA HIS A 312 -18.11 -6.20 -15.70
C HIS A 312 -19.24 -5.76 -16.62
N THR A 313 -18.88 -5.48 -17.87
CA THR A 313 -19.76 -4.86 -18.88
C THR A 313 -21.08 -5.61 -19.09
N GLU A 314 -21.05 -6.95 -19.16
CA GLU A 314 -22.25 -7.77 -19.38
C GLU A 314 -23.19 -7.75 -18.16
N ILE A 315 -22.64 -7.68 -16.94
CA ILE A 315 -23.44 -7.52 -15.72
C ILE A 315 -24.09 -6.15 -15.71
N VAL A 316 -23.33 -5.07 -16.01
CA VAL A 316 -23.90 -3.73 -16.06
C VAL A 316 -25.01 -3.65 -17.11
N LYS A 317 -24.79 -4.19 -18.31
CA LYS A 317 -25.82 -4.23 -19.36
C LYS A 317 -27.10 -4.91 -18.88
N MET A 318 -26.96 -6.07 -18.25
CA MET A 318 -28.08 -6.80 -17.66
C MET A 318 -28.82 -6.00 -16.60
N LEU A 319 -28.12 -5.45 -15.61
CA LEU A 319 -28.74 -4.72 -14.51
C LEU A 319 -29.51 -3.50 -15.05
N LEU A 320 -28.96 -2.82 -16.06
CA LEU A 320 -29.64 -1.74 -16.78
C LEU A 320 -30.83 -2.23 -17.60
N ASP A 321 -30.78 -3.40 -18.24
CA ASP A 321 -31.91 -4.00 -18.97
C ASP A 321 -33.08 -4.38 -18.03
N ILE A 322 -32.78 -4.75 -16.78
CA ILE A 322 -33.76 -5.07 -15.74
C ILE A 322 -34.39 -3.80 -15.13
N GLY A 323 -33.76 -2.63 -15.32
CA GLY A 323 -34.25 -1.37 -14.75
C GLY A 323 -33.80 -1.11 -13.31
N VAL A 324 -32.63 -1.63 -12.92
CA VAL A 324 -31.98 -1.28 -11.65
C VAL A 324 -31.69 0.22 -11.60
N ASP A 325 -31.89 0.84 -10.44
CA ASP A 325 -31.55 2.23 -10.21
C ASP A 325 -30.03 2.42 -10.25
N TYR A 326 -29.58 3.21 -11.24
CA TYR A 326 -28.19 3.54 -11.48
C TYR A 326 -27.83 4.97 -11.06
N ASN A 327 -28.73 5.68 -10.38
CA ASN A 327 -28.51 7.04 -9.90
C ASN A 327 -28.13 7.11 -8.41
N ASN A 328 -28.30 6.01 -7.67
CA ASN A 328 -27.92 5.91 -6.26
C ASN A 328 -26.44 6.21 -6.06
N CYS A 329 -26.16 7.20 -5.22
CA CYS A 329 -24.80 7.60 -4.91
C CYS A 329 -24.31 6.92 -3.63
N ASP A 330 -23.02 6.62 -3.58
CA ASP A 330 -22.36 6.15 -2.35
C ASP A 330 -22.15 7.29 -1.33
N SER A 331 -21.54 6.99 -0.19
CA SER A 331 -21.26 7.97 0.88
C SER A 331 -20.36 9.14 0.45
N LYS A 332 -19.69 9.05 -0.71
CA LYS A 332 -18.90 10.13 -1.32
C LYS A 332 -19.68 10.88 -2.40
N TYR A 333 -20.99 10.67 -2.47
CA TYR A 333 -21.89 11.16 -3.50
C TYR A 333 -21.52 10.66 -4.92
N GLN A 334 -20.80 9.54 -5.03
CA GLN A 334 -20.39 9.00 -6.32
C GLN A 334 -21.41 8.00 -6.86
N SER A 335 -21.89 8.26 -8.07
CA SER A 335 -22.79 7.38 -8.81
C SER A 335 -22.06 6.17 -9.42
N PRO A 336 -22.76 5.09 -9.79
CA PRO A 336 -22.17 3.93 -10.48
C PRO A 336 -21.32 4.30 -11.69
N VAL A 337 -21.78 5.24 -12.52
CA VAL A 337 -21.02 5.68 -13.71
C VAL A 337 -19.71 6.36 -13.34
N MET A 338 -19.66 7.06 -12.19
CA MET A 338 -18.43 7.72 -11.72
C MET A 338 -17.35 6.69 -11.40
N LYS A 339 -17.71 5.52 -10.87
CA LYS A 339 -16.75 4.42 -10.71
C LYS A 339 -16.23 3.91 -12.04
N ALA A 340 -17.07 3.90 -13.09
CA ALA A 340 -16.62 3.57 -14.44
C ALA A 340 -15.72 4.65 -15.06
N TYR A 341 -15.95 5.95 -14.76
CA TYR A 341 -15.05 7.04 -15.14
C TYR A 341 -13.69 6.91 -14.44
N GLU A 342 -13.67 6.72 -13.13
CA GLU A 342 -12.47 6.54 -12.30
C GLU A 342 -11.58 5.40 -12.79
N HIS A 343 -12.18 4.24 -13.12
CA HIS A 343 -11.44 3.02 -13.47
C HIS A 343 -11.27 2.81 -14.99
N GLY A 344 -11.78 3.72 -15.83
CA GLY A 344 -11.48 3.69 -17.27
C GLY A 344 -12.33 2.74 -18.11
N HIS A 345 -13.46 2.27 -17.58
CA HIS A 345 -14.29 1.25 -18.22
C HIS A 345 -15.12 1.82 -19.37
N THR A 346 -14.46 2.09 -20.49
CA THR A 346 -15.01 2.82 -21.65
C THR A 346 -16.29 2.20 -22.20
N LYS A 347 -16.42 0.87 -22.21
CA LYS A 347 -17.63 0.17 -22.68
C LYS A 347 -18.83 0.43 -21.76
N ILE A 348 -18.61 0.36 -20.44
CA ILE A 348 -19.64 0.63 -19.43
C ILE A 348 -20.09 2.09 -19.52
N VAL A 349 -19.13 3.02 -19.59
CA VAL A 349 -19.42 4.44 -19.78
C VAL A 349 -20.28 4.67 -21.01
N LYS A 350 -19.92 4.07 -22.15
CA LYS A 350 -20.71 4.19 -23.38
C LYS A 350 -22.15 3.71 -23.16
N ILE A 351 -22.33 2.51 -22.61
CA ILE A 351 -23.66 1.93 -22.36
C ILE A 351 -24.48 2.84 -21.44
N MET A 352 -23.89 3.32 -20.34
CA MET A 352 -24.58 4.17 -19.37
C MET A 352 -24.96 5.54 -19.94
N LEU A 353 -24.07 6.16 -20.73
CA LEU A 353 -24.37 7.40 -21.44
C LEU A 353 -25.48 7.21 -22.48
N ASP A 354 -25.48 6.08 -23.20
CA ASP A 354 -26.54 5.74 -24.16
C ASP A 354 -27.90 5.49 -23.46
N ARG A 355 -27.90 5.17 -22.16
CA ARG A 355 -29.10 5.08 -21.30
C ARG A 355 -29.51 6.40 -20.65
N GLY A 356 -28.90 7.52 -21.04
CA GLY A 356 -29.30 8.86 -20.58
C GLY A 356 -28.78 9.25 -19.20
N VAL A 357 -27.68 8.64 -18.73
CA VAL A 357 -26.97 9.15 -17.55
C VAL A 357 -26.47 10.57 -17.80
N ASP A 358 -26.70 11.45 -16.83
CA ASP A 358 -26.22 12.84 -16.87
C ASP A 358 -24.68 12.88 -16.82
N TYR A 359 -24.09 13.30 -17.94
CA TYR A 359 -22.63 13.42 -18.12
C TYR A 359 -22.05 14.69 -17.50
N ASN A 360 -22.87 15.55 -16.88
CA ASN A 360 -22.45 16.76 -16.16
C ASN A 360 -22.70 16.67 -14.65
N LYS A 361 -23.34 15.61 -14.15
CA LYS A 361 -23.56 15.39 -12.71
C LYS A 361 -22.22 15.24 -12.00
N CYS A 362 -21.95 16.13 -11.03
CA CYS A 362 -20.73 16.10 -10.23
C CYS A 362 -20.86 15.22 -8.98
N ASP A 363 -19.72 14.83 -8.41
CA ASP A 363 -19.66 14.18 -7.11
C ASP A 363 -19.66 15.20 -5.95
N GLY A 364 -19.49 14.72 -4.71
CA GLY A 364 -19.53 15.58 -3.51
C GLY A 364 -18.39 16.59 -3.39
N LYS A 365 -17.39 16.55 -4.28
CA LYS A 365 -16.30 17.54 -4.38
C LYS A 365 -16.50 18.49 -5.56
N ASP A 366 -17.66 18.46 -6.18
CA ASP A 366 -17.96 19.13 -7.45
C ASP A 366 -17.09 18.67 -8.63
N GLN A 367 -16.47 17.47 -8.56
CA GLN A 367 -15.73 16.94 -9.70
C GLN A 367 -16.69 16.48 -10.81
N SER A 368 -16.52 17.06 -12.00
CA SER A 368 -17.28 16.66 -13.18
C SER A 368 -16.78 15.32 -13.76
N PRO A 369 -17.60 14.59 -14.53
CA PRO A 369 -17.19 13.38 -15.23
C PRO A 369 -15.95 13.56 -16.11
N VAL A 370 -15.86 14.69 -16.83
CA VAL A 370 -14.69 15.03 -17.66
C VAL A 370 -13.46 15.19 -16.79
N MET A 371 -13.58 15.89 -15.67
CA MET A 371 -12.49 16.11 -14.72
C MET A 371 -11.96 14.80 -14.16
N MET A 372 -12.84 13.89 -13.74
CA MET A 372 -12.46 12.58 -13.23
C MET A 372 -11.73 11.77 -14.32
N ALA A 373 -12.27 11.71 -15.54
CA ALA A 373 -11.61 11.04 -16.66
C ALA A 373 -10.25 11.67 -17.03
N CYS A 374 -10.10 12.98 -16.87
CA CYS A 374 -8.85 13.71 -17.05
C CYS A 374 -7.83 13.39 -15.95
N GLU A 375 -8.23 13.35 -14.68
CA GLU A 375 -7.36 13.02 -13.55
C GLU A 375 -6.80 11.58 -13.67
N TYR A 376 -7.65 10.61 -14.03
CA TYR A 376 -7.24 9.21 -14.12
C TYR A 376 -6.69 8.79 -15.50
N GLY A 377 -6.59 9.71 -16.47
CA GLY A 377 -5.88 9.45 -17.73
C GLY A 377 -6.69 8.72 -18.81
N HIS A 378 -8.02 8.69 -18.70
CA HIS A 378 -8.88 7.89 -19.57
C HIS A 378 -9.27 8.62 -20.87
N LYS A 379 -8.30 8.79 -21.77
CA LYS A 379 -8.44 9.53 -23.04
C LYS A 379 -9.72 9.21 -23.84
N LYS A 380 -10.11 7.92 -23.92
CA LYS A 380 -11.30 7.50 -24.69
C LYS A 380 -12.59 8.01 -24.05
N ILE A 381 -12.66 8.01 -22.71
CA ILE A 381 -13.79 8.55 -21.94
C ILE A 381 -13.83 10.07 -22.09
N VAL A 382 -12.70 10.76 -21.94
CA VAL A 382 -12.61 12.21 -22.16
C VAL A 382 -13.16 12.57 -23.54
N LYS A 383 -12.68 11.92 -24.60
CA LYS A 383 -13.20 12.15 -25.96
C LYS A 383 -14.71 11.96 -26.04
N MET A 384 -15.22 10.87 -25.48
CA MET A 384 -16.66 10.54 -25.53
C MET A 384 -17.54 11.56 -24.80
N LEU A 385 -17.06 12.10 -23.67
CA LEU A 385 -17.75 13.14 -22.91
C LEU A 385 -17.71 14.48 -23.65
N LEU A 386 -16.55 14.87 -24.19
CA LEU A 386 -16.40 16.11 -24.98
C LEU A 386 -17.23 16.08 -26.27
N ASP A 387 -17.32 14.93 -26.94
CA ASP A 387 -18.16 14.78 -28.15
C ASP A 387 -19.66 14.86 -27.82
N ARG A 388 -20.06 14.66 -26.55
CA ARG A 388 -21.43 14.86 -26.05
C ARG A 388 -21.69 16.25 -25.49
N GLY A 389 -20.71 17.16 -25.53
CA GLY A 389 -20.87 18.53 -25.04
C GLY A 389 -20.72 18.67 -23.52
N ALA A 390 -20.00 17.76 -22.86
CA ALA A 390 -19.66 17.93 -21.45
C ALA A 390 -18.82 19.19 -21.22
N ASP A 391 -19.09 19.91 -20.12
CA ASP A 391 -18.37 21.12 -19.76
C ASP A 391 -16.92 20.82 -19.38
N TYR A 392 -15.99 21.29 -20.21
CA TYR A 392 -14.56 21.07 -20.06
C TYR A 392 -13.82 22.16 -19.29
N ASP A 393 -14.53 23.21 -18.82
CA ASP A 393 -14.00 24.31 -18.01
C ASP A 393 -14.63 24.43 -16.61
N LYS A 394 -15.65 23.60 -16.30
CA LYS A 394 -16.22 23.47 -14.95
C LYS A 394 -15.14 23.12 -13.92
N CYS A 395 -15.06 23.89 -12.84
CA CYS A 395 -14.12 23.66 -11.75
C CYS A 395 -14.75 22.87 -10.60
N ASP A 396 -13.91 22.19 -9.82
CA ASP A 396 -14.28 21.55 -8.57
C ASP A 396 -14.25 22.55 -7.39
N ASN A 397 -14.54 22.07 -6.17
CA ASN A 397 -14.51 22.89 -4.95
C ASN A 397 -13.15 23.54 -4.64
N CYS A 398 -12.07 23.03 -5.23
CA CYS A 398 -10.73 23.60 -5.11
C CYS A 398 -10.40 24.55 -6.27
N GLY A 399 -11.37 24.86 -7.15
CA GLY A 399 -11.14 25.69 -8.33
C GLY A 399 -10.41 24.97 -9.46
N GLN A 400 -10.12 23.67 -9.37
CA GLN A 400 -9.32 22.97 -10.36
C GLN A 400 -10.16 22.66 -11.60
N SER A 401 -9.68 23.04 -12.79
CA SER A 401 -10.30 22.69 -14.06
C SER A 401 -9.86 21.30 -14.56
N PRO A 402 -10.55 20.69 -15.54
CA PRO A 402 -10.13 19.44 -16.16
C PRO A 402 -8.72 19.51 -16.76
N VAL A 403 -8.32 20.67 -17.29
CA VAL A 403 -6.96 20.90 -17.79
C VAL A 403 -5.95 20.86 -16.65
N ILE A 404 -6.22 21.51 -15.51
CA ILE A 404 -5.33 21.46 -14.33
C ILE A 404 -5.17 20.01 -13.84
N LYS A 405 -6.26 19.22 -13.74
CA LYS A 405 -6.15 17.81 -13.34
C LYS A 405 -5.30 16.98 -14.31
N ALA A 406 -5.47 17.18 -15.61
CA ALA A 406 -4.68 16.49 -16.62
C ALA A 406 -3.20 16.91 -16.56
N CYS A 407 -2.91 18.20 -16.33
CA CYS A 407 -1.56 18.72 -16.12
C CYS A 407 -0.92 18.14 -14.86
N LYS A 408 -1.64 18.13 -13.72
CA LYS A 408 -1.17 17.60 -12.43
C LYS A 408 -0.76 16.12 -12.50
N ARG A 409 -1.37 15.37 -13.42
CA ARG A 409 -1.14 13.92 -13.60
C ARG A 409 -0.30 13.57 -14.83
N GLY A 410 0.14 14.55 -15.60
CA GLY A 410 1.04 14.34 -16.75
C GLY A 410 0.38 13.78 -18.00
N HIS A 411 -0.95 13.84 -18.12
CA HIS A 411 -1.70 13.21 -19.21
C HIS A 411 -1.65 14.03 -20.51
N THR A 412 -0.47 14.08 -21.13
CA THR A 412 -0.15 14.93 -22.31
C THR A 412 -1.19 14.82 -23.44
N LYS A 413 -1.65 13.60 -23.77
CA LYS A 413 -2.65 13.37 -24.83
C LYS A 413 -4.03 13.95 -24.50
N ILE A 414 -4.38 14.03 -23.21
CA ILE A 414 -5.64 14.61 -22.73
C ILE A 414 -5.52 16.12 -22.70
N VAL A 415 -4.41 16.66 -22.20
CA VAL A 415 -4.14 18.10 -22.25
C VAL A 415 -4.26 18.61 -23.70
N ASN A 416 -3.63 17.93 -24.66
CA ASN A 416 -3.71 18.34 -26.07
C ASN A 416 -5.15 18.31 -26.60
N MET A 417 -5.94 17.32 -26.17
CA MET A 417 -7.35 17.21 -26.56
C MET A 417 -8.18 18.38 -26.02
N LEU A 418 -8.01 18.74 -24.75
CA LEU A 418 -8.71 19.85 -24.11
C LEU A 418 -8.31 21.20 -24.73
N LEU A 419 -7.01 21.43 -24.92
CA LEU A 419 -6.49 22.66 -25.55
C LEU A 419 -7.00 22.84 -26.99
N ASN A 420 -7.17 21.74 -27.74
CA ASN A 420 -7.73 21.80 -29.10
C ASN A 420 -9.25 21.99 -29.12
N LYS A 421 -9.95 21.66 -28.04
CA LYS A 421 -11.37 21.98 -27.85
C LYS A 421 -11.62 23.40 -27.34
N GLY A 422 -10.55 24.13 -27.00
CA GLY A 422 -10.63 25.52 -26.54
C GLY A 422 -10.82 25.67 -25.04
N ALA A 423 -10.42 24.67 -24.24
CA ALA A 423 -10.41 24.80 -22.78
C ALA A 423 -9.53 25.97 -22.32
N ASP A 424 -9.96 26.66 -21.28
CA ASP A 424 -9.25 27.82 -20.74
C ASP A 424 -7.98 27.36 -20.00
N TYR A 425 -6.84 27.58 -20.65
CA TYR A 425 -5.52 27.24 -20.15
C TYR A 425 -4.89 28.32 -19.25
N ASN A 426 -5.58 29.43 -19.00
CA ASN A 426 -5.18 30.47 -18.05
C ASN A 426 -6.00 30.44 -16.76
N LYS A 427 -7.11 29.69 -16.73
CA LYS A 427 -7.93 29.53 -15.53
C LYS A 427 -7.13 28.84 -14.42
N CYS A 428 -7.04 29.50 -13.26
CA CYS A 428 -6.31 28.99 -12.10
C CYS A 428 -7.24 28.35 -11.06
N ASP A 429 -6.64 27.58 -10.15
CA ASP A 429 -7.32 27.07 -8.97
C ASP A 429 -7.35 28.08 -7.80
N ILE A 430 -7.86 27.68 -6.63
CA ILE A 430 -7.99 28.57 -5.46
C ILE A 430 -6.66 29.12 -4.93
N ASN A 431 -5.52 28.56 -5.33
CA ASN A 431 -4.17 29.04 -4.98
C ASN A 431 -3.52 29.85 -6.10
N ASP A 432 -4.30 30.25 -7.11
CA ASP A 432 -3.83 30.87 -8.34
C ASP A 432 -2.84 29.96 -9.12
N GLU A 433 -2.89 28.64 -8.90
CA GLU A 433 -2.13 27.67 -9.68
C GLU A 433 -2.73 27.50 -11.09
N SER A 434 -1.99 27.96 -12.09
CA SER A 434 -2.35 27.79 -13.50
C SER A 434 -1.94 26.40 -14.02
N PRO A 435 -2.51 25.93 -15.15
CA PRO A 435 -2.06 24.73 -15.84
C PRO A 435 -0.55 24.70 -16.11
N LEU A 436 0.04 25.86 -16.42
CA LEU A 436 1.47 26.00 -16.70
C LEU A 436 2.31 25.87 -15.43
N LEU A 437 1.91 26.53 -14.34
CA LEU A 437 2.58 26.40 -13.03
C LEU A 437 2.58 24.95 -12.55
N THR A 438 1.41 24.30 -12.61
CA THR A 438 1.27 22.88 -12.27
C THR A 438 2.17 21.98 -13.12
N ALA A 439 2.26 22.24 -14.43
CA ALA A 439 3.11 21.46 -15.33
C ALA A 439 4.61 21.69 -15.08
N CYS A 440 5.03 22.92 -14.74
CA CYS A 440 6.40 23.26 -14.37
C CYS A 440 6.82 22.60 -13.05
N TRP A 441 5.95 22.63 -12.04
CA TRP A 441 6.17 21.98 -10.74
C TRP A 441 6.38 20.48 -10.89
N HIS A 442 5.57 19.80 -11.71
CA HIS A 442 5.69 18.37 -11.93
C HIS A 442 6.73 17.96 -13.00
N GLY A 443 7.36 18.92 -13.68
CA GLY A 443 8.39 18.63 -14.68
C GLY A 443 7.89 18.04 -16.00
N TYR A 444 6.62 18.28 -16.37
CA TYR A 444 6.05 17.72 -17.59
C TYR A 444 6.38 18.55 -18.83
N THR A 445 7.61 18.40 -19.32
CA THR A 445 8.19 19.16 -20.45
C THR A 445 7.28 19.25 -21.69
N HIS A 446 6.65 18.14 -22.11
CA HIS A 446 5.76 18.16 -23.27
C HIS A 446 4.48 18.98 -23.04
N ILE A 447 3.92 18.92 -21.83
CA ILE A 447 2.74 19.72 -21.46
C ILE A 447 3.13 21.20 -21.39
N VAL A 448 4.27 21.51 -20.77
CA VAL A 448 4.80 22.88 -20.74
C VAL A 448 4.95 23.43 -22.17
N LYS A 449 5.63 22.70 -23.06
CA LYS A 449 5.79 23.11 -24.45
C LYS A 449 4.45 23.41 -25.12
N MET A 450 3.49 22.50 -25.01
CA MET A 450 2.15 22.68 -25.56
C MET A 450 1.40 23.90 -25.00
N LEU A 451 1.55 24.18 -23.71
CA LEU A 451 0.94 25.34 -23.07
C LEU A 451 1.61 26.65 -23.52
N LEU A 452 2.94 26.67 -23.62
CA LEU A 452 3.69 27.83 -24.11
C LEU A 452 3.34 28.15 -25.58
N ASP A 453 3.13 27.13 -26.41
CA ASP A 453 2.66 27.29 -27.79
C ASP A 453 1.27 27.97 -27.87
N LYS A 454 0.50 27.99 -26.77
CA LYS A 454 -0.85 28.58 -26.69
C LYS A 454 -0.90 30.04 -26.21
N ARG A 455 0.19 30.81 -26.24
CA ARG A 455 0.23 32.18 -25.69
C ARG A 455 -0.27 32.25 -24.23
N THR A 456 0.07 31.25 -23.42
CA THR A 456 -0.17 31.29 -21.96
C THR A 456 0.59 32.47 -21.34
N ASN A 457 0.05 33.02 -20.26
CA ASN A 457 0.81 33.98 -19.45
C ASN A 457 1.92 33.24 -18.66
N TYR A 458 3.09 33.11 -19.26
CA TYR A 458 4.25 32.42 -18.69
C TYR A 458 4.93 33.17 -17.53
N ASN A 459 4.43 34.35 -17.16
CA ASN A 459 4.87 35.13 -16.00
C ASN A 459 3.80 35.22 -14.89
N ALA A 460 2.65 34.56 -15.05
CA ALA A 460 1.61 34.53 -14.02
C ALA A 460 2.09 33.79 -12.78
N CYS A 461 1.97 34.42 -11.60
CA CYS A 461 2.38 33.82 -10.33
C CYS A 461 1.18 33.22 -9.57
N ASN A 462 1.46 32.20 -8.75
CA ASN A 462 0.50 31.72 -7.76
C ASN A 462 0.40 32.68 -6.55
N LYS A 463 -0.43 32.34 -5.56
CA LYS A 463 -0.58 33.13 -4.32
C LYS A 463 0.71 33.31 -3.52
N GLN A 464 1.67 32.41 -3.68
CA GLN A 464 2.98 32.51 -3.05
C GLN A 464 3.95 33.39 -3.86
N GLY A 465 3.51 34.02 -4.95
CA GLY A 465 4.35 34.83 -5.83
C GLY A 465 5.25 34.02 -6.77
N GLN A 466 5.08 32.70 -6.83
CA GLN A 466 5.98 31.84 -7.60
C GLN A 466 5.58 31.83 -9.08
N SER A 467 6.53 32.17 -9.96
CA SER A 467 6.36 32.13 -11.42
C SER A 467 6.64 30.72 -11.97
N PRO A 468 6.25 30.42 -13.23
CA PRO A 468 6.61 29.17 -13.89
C PRO A 468 8.12 28.91 -13.93
N LEU A 469 8.93 29.96 -14.04
CA LEU A 469 10.38 29.87 -14.00
C LEU A 469 10.87 29.48 -12.60
N THR A 470 10.37 30.13 -11.55
CA THR A 470 10.72 29.78 -10.16
C THR A 470 10.32 28.34 -9.83
N MET A 471 9.16 27.88 -10.29
CA MET A 471 8.73 26.48 -10.13
C MET A 471 9.64 25.50 -10.86
N ALA A 472 10.01 25.80 -12.11
CA ALA A 472 10.93 24.95 -12.87
C ALA A 472 12.33 24.89 -12.26
N CYS A 473 12.83 26.03 -11.74
CA CYS A 473 14.10 26.12 -11.02
C CYS A 473 14.08 25.30 -9.72
N LYS A 474 13.03 25.45 -8.90
CA LYS A 474 12.82 24.65 -7.68
C LYS A 474 12.86 23.15 -7.94
N CYS A 475 12.16 22.71 -8.99
CA CYS A 475 12.03 21.30 -9.31
C CYS A 475 13.21 20.73 -10.11
N GLY A 476 14.23 21.53 -10.44
CA GLY A 476 15.42 21.05 -11.14
C GLY A 476 15.20 20.74 -12.62
N ASN A 477 14.13 21.25 -13.22
CA ASN A 477 13.75 20.90 -14.60
C ASN A 477 14.49 21.75 -15.63
N VAL A 478 15.73 21.38 -15.91
CA VAL A 478 16.66 22.06 -16.85
C VAL A 478 15.99 22.40 -18.19
N GLU A 479 15.30 21.44 -18.82
CA GLU A 479 14.69 21.66 -20.15
C GLU A 479 13.55 22.68 -20.09
N ILE A 480 12.76 22.67 -19.03
CA ILE A 480 11.68 23.65 -18.83
C ILE A 480 12.28 25.04 -18.59
N VAL A 481 13.33 25.13 -17.79
CA VAL A 481 14.06 26.40 -17.59
C VAL A 481 14.61 26.91 -18.92
N LYS A 482 15.25 26.06 -19.74
CA LYS A 482 15.72 26.42 -21.08
C LYS A 482 14.60 26.99 -21.95
N MET A 483 13.44 26.31 -22.00
CA MET A 483 12.28 26.77 -22.76
C MET A 483 11.76 28.12 -22.26
N LEU A 484 11.59 28.30 -20.95
CA LEU A 484 11.08 29.54 -20.36
C LEU A 484 12.03 30.73 -20.57
N LEU A 485 13.33 30.53 -20.40
CA LEU A 485 14.33 31.57 -20.67
C LEU A 485 14.43 31.91 -22.17
N TYR A 486 14.22 30.93 -23.05
CA TYR A 486 14.22 31.17 -24.50
C TYR A 486 13.07 32.08 -24.95
N ILE A 487 11.88 31.91 -24.36
CA ILE A 487 10.71 32.75 -24.67
C ILE A 487 10.70 34.10 -23.92
N GLY A 488 11.72 34.38 -23.10
CA GLY A 488 11.83 35.63 -22.34
C GLY A 488 10.96 35.68 -21.08
N ALA A 489 10.86 34.58 -20.34
CA ALA A 489 10.28 34.59 -19.00
C ALA A 489 11.02 35.58 -18.08
N ASP A 490 10.27 36.31 -17.27
CA ASP A 490 10.78 37.35 -16.38
C ASP A 490 11.45 36.71 -15.16
N TYR A 491 12.78 36.71 -15.18
CA TYR A 491 13.63 36.19 -14.12
C TYR A 491 13.91 37.19 -12.99
N SER A 492 13.41 38.42 -13.09
CA SER A 492 13.50 39.42 -12.01
C SER A 492 12.43 39.24 -10.94
N ARG A 493 11.42 38.39 -11.21
CA ARG A 493 10.32 38.11 -10.28
C ARG A 493 10.80 37.27 -9.11
N CYS A 494 10.44 37.75 -7.93
CA CYS A 494 10.61 37.02 -6.69
C CYS A 494 9.27 36.53 -6.16
N ASP A 495 9.33 35.53 -5.30
CA ASP A 495 8.16 35.05 -4.56
C ASP A 495 7.74 36.04 -3.45
N GLN A 496 6.71 35.69 -2.69
CA GLN A 496 6.19 36.49 -1.58
C GLN A 496 7.19 36.76 -0.44
N HIS A 497 8.37 36.17 -0.48
CA HIS A 497 9.44 36.37 0.50
C HIS A 497 10.65 37.11 -0.10
N GLY A 498 10.55 37.52 -1.37
CA GLY A 498 11.68 38.10 -2.10
C GLY A 498 12.63 37.06 -2.68
N VAL A 499 12.31 35.76 -2.64
CA VAL A 499 13.19 34.69 -3.15
C VAL A 499 13.11 34.62 -4.68
N SER A 500 14.26 34.75 -5.34
CA SER A 500 14.43 34.70 -6.79
C SER A 500 14.53 33.26 -7.33
N SER A 501 14.37 33.09 -8.65
CA SER A 501 14.58 31.78 -9.29
C SER A 501 16.03 31.26 -9.15
N LEU A 502 17.01 32.18 -9.09
CA LEU A 502 18.42 31.83 -8.87
C LEU A 502 18.65 31.31 -7.45
N GLU A 503 18.15 32.01 -6.43
CA GLU A 503 18.27 31.58 -5.03
C GLU A 503 17.62 30.22 -4.81
N GLN A 504 16.46 29.97 -5.41
CA GLN A 504 15.81 28.67 -5.32
C GLN A 504 16.63 27.55 -6.00
N ALA A 505 17.26 27.81 -7.15
CA ALA A 505 18.16 26.85 -7.77
C ALA A 505 19.44 26.61 -6.94
N CYS A 506 19.96 27.66 -6.27
CA CYS A 506 21.09 27.58 -5.34
C CYS A 506 20.75 26.80 -4.06
N ARG A 507 19.55 26.97 -3.52
CA ARG A 507 19.01 26.21 -2.39
C ARG A 507 18.97 24.72 -2.67
N ASP A 508 18.35 24.35 -3.79
CA ASP A 508 18.05 22.95 -4.11
C ASP A 508 19.21 22.23 -4.83
N GLY A 509 20.33 22.92 -5.09
CA GLY A 509 21.54 22.30 -5.63
C GLY A 509 21.55 22.07 -7.14
N HIS A 510 20.75 22.82 -7.90
CA HIS A 510 20.61 22.62 -9.35
C HIS A 510 21.69 23.35 -10.15
N THR A 511 22.93 22.84 -10.12
CA THR A 511 24.11 23.49 -10.72
C THR A 511 23.93 23.88 -12.20
N GLU A 512 23.37 23.02 -13.05
CA GLU A 512 23.17 23.36 -14.47
C GLU A 512 22.21 24.55 -14.63
N ILE A 513 21.15 24.60 -13.82
CA ILE A 513 20.19 25.71 -13.82
C ILE A 513 20.87 27.00 -13.36
N VAL A 514 21.68 26.94 -12.30
CA VAL A 514 22.46 28.10 -11.84
C VAL A 514 23.37 28.63 -12.96
N LYS A 515 24.14 27.77 -13.63
CA LYS A 515 24.99 28.17 -14.76
C LYS A 515 24.16 28.87 -15.85
N MET A 516 23.05 28.26 -16.27
CA MET A 516 22.17 28.83 -17.30
C MET A 516 21.58 30.20 -16.92
N LEU A 517 21.15 30.35 -15.66
CA LEU A 517 20.57 31.60 -15.16
C LEU A 517 21.63 32.71 -15.16
N LEU A 518 22.83 32.42 -14.66
CA LEU A 518 23.94 33.38 -14.63
C LEU A 518 24.43 33.74 -16.04
N ASP A 519 24.45 32.79 -16.98
CA ASP A 519 24.80 33.03 -18.39
C ASP A 519 23.79 33.93 -19.12
N LYS A 520 22.54 33.97 -18.64
CA LYS A 520 21.52 34.93 -19.11
C LYS A 520 21.66 36.34 -18.52
N GLY A 521 22.65 36.56 -17.66
CA GLY A 521 22.90 37.86 -17.04
C GLY A 521 22.00 38.16 -15.84
N ILE A 522 21.48 37.12 -15.18
CA ILE A 522 20.76 37.28 -13.92
C ILE A 522 21.75 37.76 -12.86
N ASP A 523 21.35 38.81 -12.14
CA ASP A 523 22.14 39.38 -11.07
C ASP A 523 22.22 38.41 -9.88
N CYS A 524 23.45 38.00 -9.52
CA CYS A 524 23.73 37.15 -8.38
C CYS A 524 23.91 37.91 -7.06
N PHE A 525 23.76 39.24 -7.06
CA PHE A 525 23.89 40.11 -5.89
C PHE A 525 22.57 40.37 -5.18
N ASN A 526 21.45 40.14 -5.86
CA ASN A 526 20.12 40.27 -5.29
C ASN A 526 19.95 39.33 -4.09
N CYS A 527 19.18 39.79 -3.13
CA CYS A 527 18.89 39.05 -1.91
C CYS A 527 17.40 39.14 -1.58
N ASP A 528 16.91 38.16 -0.83
CA ASP A 528 15.55 38.15 -0.31
C ASP A 528 15.33 39.24 0.77
N TRP A 529 14.12 39.31 1.34
CA TRP A 529 13.77 40.30 2.35
C TRP A 529 14.55 40.18 3.67
N TRP A 530 15.22 39.05 3.89
CA TRP A 530 16.12 38.84 5.04
C TRP A 530 17.59 39.09 4.69
N GLY A 531 17.88 39.59 3.49
CA GLY A 531 19.23 39.84 3.02
C GLY A 531 20.01 38.57 2.71
N ILE A 532 19.35 37.43 2.54
CA ILE A 532 19.99 36.17 2.15
C ILE A 532 20.30 36.23 0.66
N THR A 533 21.56 35.97 0.30
CA THR A 533 22.02 35.96 -1.10
C THR A 533 22.04 34.54 -1.67
N PRO A 534 22.12 34.37 -3.01
CA PRO A 534 22.35 33.06 -3.64
C PRO A 534 23.57 32.32 -3.06
N LEU A 535 24.65 33.05 -2.74
CA LEU A 535 25.87 32.50 -2.16
C LEU A 535 25.62 31.96 -0.75
N MET A 536 24.90 32.70 0.09
CA MET A 536 24.52 32.24 1.43
C MET A 536 23.63 31.01 1.38
N GLU A 537 22.68 30.96 0.44
CA GLU A 537 21.77 29.84 0.30
C GLU A 537 22.52 28.57 -0.17
N ALA A 538 23.42 28.70 -1.15
CA ALA A 538 24.30 27.62 -1.58
C ALA A 538 25.21 27.12 -0.43
N SER A 539 25.76 28.05 0.36
CA SER A 539 26.60 27.73 1.52
C SER A 539 25.83 27.05 2.65
N ARG A 540 24.57 27.45 2.90
CA ARG A 540 23.69 26.83 3.90
C ARG A 540 23.38 25.37 3.54
N HIS A 541 23.14 25.11 2.25
CA HIS A 541 22.71 23.80 1.76
C HIS A 541 23.86 22.88 1.30
N GLY A 542 25.12 23.31 1.41
CA GLY A 542 26.26 22.44 1.13
C GLY A 542 26.66 22.35 -0.35
N ASN A 543 26.14 23.24 -1.20
CA ASN A 543 26.29 23.16 -2.65
C ASN A 543 27.63 23.73 -3.13
N THR A 544 28.71 22.97 -2.87
CA THR A 544 30.11 23.35 -3.09
C THR A 544 30.41 23.87 -4.51
N GLU A 545 29.93 23.18 -5.56
CA GLU A 545 30.13 23.61 -6.95
C GLU A 545 29.44 24.95 -7.25
N ILE A 546 28.21 25.13 -6.75
CA ILE A 546 27.44 26.37 -6.90
C ILE A 546 28.14 27.52 -6.20
N VAL A 547 28.69 27.29 -5.00
CA VAL A 547 29.50 28.30 -4.29
C VAL A 547 30.69 28.73 -5.14
N THR A 548 31.43 27.79 -5.74
CA THR A 548 32.57 28.13 -6.62
C THR A 548 32.12 28.99 -7.80
N ILE A 549 31.03 28.59 -8.47
CA ILE A 549 30.47 29.31 -9.63
C ILE A 549 30.06 30.74 -9.25
N LEU A 550 29.36 30.92 -8.13
CA LEU A 550 28.90 32.24 -7.68
C LEU A 550 30.08 33.16 -7.36
N LEU A 551 31.10 32.64 -6.67
CA LEU A 551 32.33 33.39 -6.37
C LEU A 551 33.11 33.76 -7.64
N ASP A 552 33.15 32.87 -8.63
CA ASP A 552 33.77 33.15 -9.93
C ASP A 552 33.01 34.21 -10.74
N ARG A 553 31.71 34.35 -10.50
CA ARG A 553 30.87 35.44 -11.05
C ARG A 553 30.90 36.72 -10.21
N GLY A 554 31.75 36.77 -9.18
CA GLY A 554 32.01 37.96 -8.38
C GLY A 554 31.04 38.21 -7.23
N SER A 555 30.24 37.21 -6.80
CA SER A 555 29.39 37.35 -5.62
C SER A 555 30.17 37.86 -4.41
N ASP A 556 29.59 38.84 -3.70
CA ASP A 556 30.19 39.42 -2.50
C ASP A 556 30.23 38.38 -1.37
N ILE A 557 31.45 37.89 -1.11
CA ILE A 557 31.74 36.86 -0.13
C ILE A 557 31.50 37.32 1.32
N ASP A 558 31.57 38.64 1.54
CA ASP A 558 31.50 39.28 2.84
C ASP A 558 30.12 39.89 3.15
N LYS A 559 29.20 39.86 2.19
CA LYS A 559 27.81 40.33 2.39
C LYS A 559 27.16 39.53 3.51
N CYS A 560 26.29 40.20 4.26
CA CYS A 560 25.57 39.62 5.40
C CYS A 560 24.06 39.79 5.30
N SER A 561 23.36 38.84 5.90
CA SER A 561 21.91 38.93 6.13
C SER A 561 21.56 40.05 7.11
N ILE A 562 20.27 40.35 7.26
CA ILE A 562 19.80 41.30 8.29
C ILE A 562 20.17 40.87 9.73
N TYR A 563 20.45 39.58 9.92
CA TYR A 563 20.89 39.04 11.20
C TYR A 563 22.40 39.11 11.38
N GLY A 564 23.16 39.50 10.34
CA GLY A 564 24.63 39.56 10.35
C GLY A 564 25.33 38.26 9.95
N SER A 565 24.60 37.26 9.44
CA SER A 565 25.20 35.99 9.02
C SER A 565 25.74 36.09 7.58
N SER A 566 27.02 35.77 7.39
CA SER A 566 27.67 35.66 6.07
C SER A 566 27.56 34.25 5.48
N ALA A 567 28.00 34.08 4.23
CA ALA A 567 28.15 32.76 3.62
C ALA A 567 29.07 31.82 4.44
N MET A 568 30.12 32.38 5.07
CA MET A 568 31.01 31.63 5.97
C MET A 568 30.26 31.17 7.22
N ASN A 569 29.44 32.03 7.85
CA ASN A 569 28.66 31.64 9.03
C ASN A 569 27.71 30.48 8.72
N PHE A 570 27.04 30.50 7.56
CA PHE A 570 26.19 29.40 7.14
C PHE A 570 27.01 28.12 6.90
N ALA A 571 28.12 28.19 6.16
CA ALA A 571 28.96 27.02 5.92
C ALA A 571 29.51 26.41 7.22
N CYS A 572 29.98 27.25 8.15
CA CYS A 572 30.46 26.82 9.46
C CYS A 572 29.34 26.23 10.31
N GLY A 573 28.16 26.87 10.36
CA GLY A 573 27.06 26.40 11.19
C GLY A 573 26.48 25.07 10.73
N PHE A 574 26.40 24.85 9.42
CA PHE A 574 25.85 23.62 8.86
C PHE A 574 26.90 22.53 8.59
N GLY A 575 28.17 22.74 8.96
CA GLY A 575 29.20 21.69 8.90
C GLY A 575 29.81 21.44 7.52
N HIS A 576 29.74 22.41 6.59
CA HIS A 576 30.18 22.22 5.20
C HIS A 576 31.67 22.53 5.01
N THR A 577 32.53 21.58 5.37
CA THR A 577 34.00 21.72 5.33
C THR A 577 34.55 22.14 3.97
N GLY A 578 34.05 21.53 2.88
CA GLY A 578 34.47 21.87 1.51
C GLY A 578 34.21 23.32 1.13
N ILE A 579 33.08 23.88 1.56
CA ILE A 579 32.73 25.28 1.32
C ILE A 579 33.58 26.20 2.20
N VAL A 580 33.76 25.89 3.48
CA VAL A 580 34.65 26.66 4.36
C VAL A 580 36.05 26.77 3.78
N LYS A 581 36.59 25.66 3.25
CA LYS A 581 37.90 25.65 2.58
C LYS A 581 37.94 26.60 1.37
N ILE A 582 36.94 26.53 0.48
CA ILE A 582 36.85 27.41 -0.69
C ILE A 582 36.79 28.88 -0.27
N LEU A 583 36.00 29.21 0.75
CA LEU A 583 35.86 30.57 1.24
C LEU A 583 37.20 31.07 1.86
N LEU A 584 37.88 30.25 2.67
CA LEU A 584 39.18 30.60 3.25
C LEU A 584 40.29 30.77 2.20
N ASP A 585 40.23 30.03 1.10
CA ASP A 585 41.20 30.14 0.00
C ASP A 585 41.00 31.41 -0.85
N ARG A 586 39.83 32.04 -0.79
CA ARG A 586 39.51 33.32 -1.46
C ARG A 586 39.82 34.57 -0.63
N VAL A 587 40.65 34.42 0.42
CA VAL A 587 41.11 35.52 1.32
C VAL A 587 39.96 36.20 2.06
N VAL A 588 38.99 35.41 2.54
CA VAL A 588 37.96 35.92 3.47
C VAL A 588 38.60 36.17 4.82
N ASP A 589 38.33 37.34 5.41
CA ASP A 589 38.63 37.58 6.81
C ASP A 589 37.68 36.76 7.69
N CYS A 590 38.16 35.61 8.16
CA CYS A 590 37.39 34.70 9.02
C CYS A 590 37.07 35.28 10.41
N ASN A 591 37.63 36.45 10.77
CA ASN A 591 37.32 37.19 11.98
C ASN A 591 36.28 38.29 11.77
N LYS A 592 35.87 38.53 10.52
CA LYS A 592 34.86 39.52 10.21
C LYS A 592 33.51 39.06 10.76
N CYS A 593 33.04 39.80 11.76
CA CYS A 593 31.79 39.53 12.46
C CYS A 593 30.83 40.67 12.20
N TYR A 594 29.57 40.34 11.96
CA TYR A 594 28.52 41.34 11.78
C TYR A 594 27.42 41.05 12.79
N GLY A 595 27.22 41.97 13.73
CA GLY A 595 26.38 41.76 14.92
C GLY A 595 27.08 41.01 16.06
N PHE A 596 26.40 40.87 17.20
CA PHE A 596 26.99 40.49 18.48
C PHE A 596 27.26 38.97 18.66
N SER A 597 26.86 38.11 17.71
CA SER A 597 27.02 36.64 17.85
C SER A 597 27.40 35.87 16.56
N ASN A 598 27.57 36.53 15.40
CA ASN A 598 27.89 35.85 14.14
C ASN A 598 29.40 35.71 13.87
N SER A 599 30.15 35.18 14.82
CA SER A 599 31.53 34.77 14.55
C SER A 599 31.56 33.37 13.91
N PRO A 600 32.23 33.17 12.76
CA PRO A 600 32.36 31.85 12.14
C PRO A 600 33.00 30.81 13.08
N VAL A 601 34.02 31.20 13.83
CA VAL A 601 34.72 30.31 14.78
C VAL A 601 33.84 29.95 15.98
N MET A 602 33.05 30.91 16.48
CA MET A 602 32.04 30.62 17.51
C MET A 602 30.99 29.64 17.00
N LYS A 603 30.49 29.85 15.78
CA LYS A 603 29.46 28.96 15.21
C LYS A 603 29.96 27.53 15.01
N ALA A 604 31.21 27.37 14.55
CA ALA A 604 31.84 26.06 14.41
C ALA A 604 32.02 25.36 15.77
N CYS A 605 32.37 26.12 16.82
CA CYS A 605 32.54 25.60 18.18
C CYS A 605 31.20 25.24 18.85
N GLU A 606 30.22 26.14 18.79
CA GLU A 606 28.86 25.96 19.33
C GLU A 606 28.19 24.69 18.78
N LEU A 607 28.42 24.39 17.50
CA LEU A 607 27.80 23.25 16.82
C LEU A 607 28.71 22.02 16.68
N GLY A 608 29.90 22.05 17.30
CA GLY A 608 30.76 20.86 17.41
C GLY A 608 31.52 20.47 16.15
N HIS A 609 31.72 21.39 15.20
CA HIS A 609 32.39 21.11 13.92
C HIS A 609 33.91 21.17 14.03
N THR A 610 34.52 20.14 14.62
CA THR A 610 35.96 20.07 14.94
C THR A 610 36.90 20.37 13.75
N GLU A 611 36.64 19.80 12.58
CA GLU A 611 37.47 20.03 11.38
C GLU A 611 37.39 21.48 10.90
N ILE A 612 36.18 22.06 10.90
CA ILE A 612 35.96 23.46 10.54
C ILE A 612 36.66 24.38 11.53
N LEU A 613 36.54 24.09 12.82
CA LEU A 613 37.21 24.84 13.86
C LEU A 613 38.72 24.83 13.64
N GLN A 614 39.32 23.67 13.39
CA GLN A 614 40.75 23.55 13.11
C GLN A 614 41.16 24.37 11.89
N MET A 615 40.41 24.28 10.78
CA MET A 615 40.69 25.07 9.57
C MET A 615 40.65 26.58 9.82
N LEU A 616 39.66 27.06 10.61
CA LEU A 616 39.55 28.47 10.97
C LEU A 616 40.73 28.92 11.83
N LEU A 617 41.11 28.13 12.85
CA LEU A 617 42.24 28.42 13.73
C LEU A 617 43.57 28.42 12.98
N ASP A 618 43.76 27.54 12.00
CA ASP A 618 44.96 27.49 11.17
C ASP A 618 45.08 28.69 10.23
N LYS A 619 43.95 29.31 9.86
CA LYS A 619 43.88 30.57 9.09
C LYS A 619 43.84 31.82 9.98
N GLY A 620 44.07 31.69 11.29
CA GLY A 620 44.21 32.82 12.20
C GLY A 620 42.90 33.35 12.78
N ALA A 621 41.87 32.51 12.89
CA ALA A 621 40.66 32.88 13.63
C ALA A 621 40.97 33.18 15.11
N ASP A 622 40.33 34.24 15.63
CA ASP A 622 40.51 34.72 17.00
C ASP A 622 39.84 33.76 17.99
N TYR A 623 40.69 32.98 18.67
CA TYR A 623 40.29 32.00 19.67
C TYR A 623 40.00 32.58 21.06
N ASN A 624 40.23 33.89 21.27
CA ASN A 624 39.90 34.61 22.51
C ASN A 624 38.60 35.40 22.39
N ARG A 625 37.77 35.10 21.40
CA ARG A 625 36.44 35.70 21.24
C ARG A 625 35.51 35.30 22.37
N TYR A 626 34.56 36.20 22.64
CA TYR A 626 33.41 35.98 23.51
C TYR A 626 32.13 36.22 22.72
N ASP A 627 31.06 35.52 23.07
CA ASP A 627 29.73 35.74 22.50
C ASP A 627 28.98 36.89 23.20
N GLU A 628 27.68 37.05 22.89
CA GLU A 628 26.83 38.10 23.47
C GLU A 628 26.56 37.94 24.97
N TYR A 629 26.77 36.73 25.51
CA TYR A 629 26.63 36.42 26.93
C TYR A 629 27.98 36.48 27.68
N GLY A 630 29.08 36.76 26.96
CA GLY A 630 30.42 36.76 27.51
C GLY A 630 31.03 35.36 27.62
N GLU A 631 30.49 34.35 26.95
CA GLU A 631 31.03 32.99 26.94
C GLU A 631 32.18 32.87 25.94
N SER A 632 33.28 32.26 26.37
CA SER A 632 34.41 31.95 25.48
C SER A 632 34.18 30.67 24.67
N LEU A 633 34.98 30.45 23.62
CA LEU A 633 34.95 29.20 22.86
C LEU A 633 35.12 27.95 23.75
N VAL A 634 36.00 28.02 24.75
CA VAL A 634 36.25 26.90 25.68
C VAL A 634 35.02 26.67 26.56
N MET A 635 34.37 27.73 27.05
CA MET A 635 33.12 27.59 27.83
C MET A 635 32.05 26.89 27.00
N LYS A 636 31.87 27.31 25.74
CA LYS A 636 30.88 26.71 24.83
C LYS A 636 31.16 25.25 24.53
N ALA A 637 32.43 24.92 24.27
CA ALA A 637 32.85 23.54 24.04
C ALA A 637 32.67 22.65 25.26
N CYS A 638 32.91 23.18 26.47
CA CYS A 638 32.69 22.48 27.73
C CYS A 638 31.19 22.27 28.01
N GLU A 639 30.36 23.31 27.82
CA GLU A 639 28.90 23.27 27.98
C GLU A 639 28.28 22.13 27.14
N HIS A 640 28.75 21.98 25.90
CA HIS A 640 28.23 20.99 24.94
C HIS A 640 28.99 19.65 24.97
N GLY A 641 30.03 19.51 25.79
CA GLY A 641 30.80 18.26 25.95
C GLY A 641 31.74 17.91 24.79
N TYR A 642 32.18 18.88 23.99
CA TYR A 642 33.06 18.67 22.84
C TYR A 642 34.53 18.53 23.23
N THR A 643 34.87 17.37 23.81
CA THR A 643 36.22 17.08 24.34
C THR A 643 37.37 17.32 23.37
N GLU A 644 37.19 17.02 22.07
CA GLU A 644 38.24 17.21 21.07
C GLU A 644 38.46 18.69 20.74
N ILE A 645 37.38 19.47 20.68
CA ILE A 645 37.44 20.93 20.52
C ILE A 645 38.14 21.57 21.73
N VAL A 646 37.82 21.11 22.94
CA VAL A 646 38.48 21.57 24.17
C VAL A 646 39.99 21.34 24.09
N LYS A 647 40.45 20.16 23.63
CA LYS A 647 41.89 19.90 23.46
C LYS A 647 42.53 20.85 22.45
N ILE A 648 41.92 21.02 21.28
CA ILE A 648 42.41 21.93 20.22
C ILE A 648 42.57 23.36 20.75
N LEU A 649 41.59 23.84 21.52
CA LEU A 649 41.61 25.18 22.10
C LEU A 649 42.67 25.31 23.20
N LEU A 650 42.84 24.30 24.07
CA LEU A 650 43.87 24.30 25.12
C LEU A 650 45.29 24.32 24.54
N ASP A 651 45.53 23.61 23.42
CA ASP A 651 46.84 23.56 22.77
C ASP A 651 47.27 24.93 22.18
N LYS A 652 46.32 25.83 21.90
CA LYS A 652 46.57 27.18 21.34
C LYS A 652 46.80 28.28 22.39
N ARG A 653 46.86 27.95 23.69
CA ARG A 653 47.02 28.90 24.82
C ARG A 653 45.93 29.98 24.88
N VAL A 654 44.66 29.57 24.83
CA VAL A 654 43.50 30.45 25.08
C VAL A 654 43.61 31.06 26.48
N ASP A 655 43.31 32.36 26.61
CA ASP A 655 43.37 33.08 27.87
C ASP A 655 42.25 32.63 28.82
N TYR A 656 42.59 31.75 29.77
CA TYR A 656 41.68 31.20 30.76
C TYR A 656 41.50 32.12 31.98
N GLU A 657 42.26 33.22 32.10
CA GLU A 657 42.25 34.07 33.28
C GLU A 657 40.99 34.93 33.41
N LYS A 658 40.14 34.97 32.37
CA LYS A 658 38.80 35.56 32.44
C LYS A 658 37.67 34.56 32.66
N CYS A 659 37.96 33.26 32.84
CA CYS A 659 36.96 32.23 33.14
C CYS A 659 36.48 32.24 34.62
N SER A 660 36.33 33.42 35.21
CA SER A 660 35.84 33.60 36.57
C SER A 660 34.43 34.20 36.56
N ILE A 661 33.44 33.31 36.66
CA ILE A 661 32.29 33.29 37.60
C ILE A 661 31.16 32.47 36.99
#